data_AF-A0A3N6M1E8-F1
#
_entry.id   AF-A0A3N6M1E8-F1
#
_cell.length_a   1.000
_cell.length_b   1.000
_cell.length_c   1.000
_cell.angle_alpha   90.00
_cell.angle_beta   90.00
_cell.angle_gamma   90.00
#
_symmetry.space_group_name_H-M   'P 1'
#
loop_
_entity.id
_entity.type
_entity.pdbx_description
1 polymer ?
#
loop_
_entity_poly.entity_id
_entity_poly.type
_entity_poly.pdbx_seq_one_letter_code
_entity_poly.pdbx_strand_id
1 'polypeptide(L)'
;MTGGAEYTFVPWVRDGYRPRDDGGTIRVELSVEGRGDGDSKTKDVGVDLSLYGPGEVTGIDRRQVIRTEPTPGTSDFPPNHFPIVEFDRPELPWLFSPEIKDDDGKLRPWMCLITVEQTDGVTLSTAPDDGGAVLAIDDPASPADHLPDPTESWAWTHAQVVGDDDTDGALEANRADTTLSRLLSPRDLDAETDYYACVVPTYEAGRLAGIGEDPFEHDDEGNRIDVTGDAWDLEEPPERIRLPVYYHWEFSTGKSGDFEALVRRLEPSVLEDVGVRQVDAGDPGPEALGPEALDHDGEVVTVEGAMQSFDISTDSYTYQDELVELVGQASALAPETAVADTDGTDRILGPPIYGQWPPAADEIPDEGDEPTWLRELNEDPRYRAPAAFGTDVVQDQQEQLMAEAWRQVGDIREANKLLRRARLARGASQQIHDRLDELDPAAVLSLTEPAHRRTIDEGMGQTVAATVKNSALPAAVLSPAFRRITRPNGPLSRRIGGIRRERIVEEVNDGTITLGDDGTPADGTQVIDADLAENVCSTALGRSGEDSDWEVLGEAGEGTLEAIVETLGSRCQVVRERTQAAMNAYEGPALDRLRTFLSHLESVCDEDRGGLLGSLASGVAAEDWSLVDVTLGKIARRLSEATDDHEALQTLSQSDPALAAVLEEDPGVTTAYEEFRAMFAVVRLRIVVEVLFEDACTTAREQLAALDVDHSEAKRAVAELEDLCTALCGDEKGTAGSVTQLRNSVALGAVEDIRAVVARMARILALAEARLAVVADHANGNGQPLSETCEQIEWYVTLVRRRLADAPTDPVADALAGSACPRPTPDASPKLDLERTAEAVREATDPAETIPERMAARLGGLEIRDRTDPLAQIMAHPEFDEPMYAPLRDLSQENLVPGVGDVPLDSVGVLETNPAFVEAYLLGLNHEMARELRWREYPTDLRGTYFRQFWDPAGRDPELTGEEKWDIEYVHRWADDYDLGDNYTEKMDAKGKAADGEETDGDGTDDAGDDEEGSSGRLVLLVRGALFDRYPNTHVYAAKGDSAEDEDHLTRTPLLPDPFDDDVEGTVEHPIFRGTLDPDVTFFGFDIDEDEALSDPEDEDDHGWFFVIEEPPSGPSFGLEVDEDRDEDAEWTWQNLTWNDVTAESYVSVVDETPSSDDSNDVPEELPESHDWAKNGAHMGSITWIRPFRAAIHADNMIPEDGEPT
;
A
#
# COMPACT_ATOMS: atom_id res chain seq x y z
N MET A 1 -37.39 -5.26 19.39
CA MET A 1 -37.35 -3.79 19.27
C MET A 1 -35.89 -3.37 19.47
N THR A 2 -35.16 -2.95 18.44
CA THR A 2 -33.81 -2.37 18.62
C THR A 2 -33.89 -0.92 19.04
N GLY A 3 -33.03 -0.55 19.98
CA GLY A 3 -32.81 0.84 20.37
C GLY A 3 -32.02 1.58 19.30
N GLY A 4 -32.74 2.22 18.36
CA GLY A 4 -32.20 3.37 17.63
C GLY A 4 -31.94 4.54 18.58
N ALA A 5 -31.30 5.60 18.08
CA ALA A 5 -31.07 6.83 18.86
C ALA A 5 -32.35 7.25 19.61
N GLU A 6 -32.26 7.40 20.94
CA GLU A 6 -33.41 7.84 21.74
C GLU A 6 -33.72 9.30 21.44
N TYR A 7 -34.85 9.51 20.76
CA TYR A 7 -35.40 10.83 20.49
C TYR A 7 -36.45 11.18 21.54
N THR A 8 -36.23 12.30 22.24
CA THR A 8 -37.25 12.88 23.10
C THR A 8 -37.85 14.12 22.44
N PHE A 9 -39.18 14.13 22.26
CA PHE A 9 -39.91 15.26 21.69
C PHE A 9 -40.46 16.19 22.77
N VAL A 10 -40.37 17.51 22.52
CA VAL A 10 -40.83 18.57 23.41
C VAL A 10 -41.81 19.47 22.65
N PRO A 11 -43.00 19.80 23.19
CA PRO A 11 -44.07 20.41 22.41
C PRO A 11 -43.77 21.85 21.98
N TRP A 12 -42.96 22.59 22.74
CA TRP A 12 -42.45 23.90 22.35
C TRP A 12 -41.25 24.31 23.20
N VAL A 13 -40.38 25.14 22.63
CA VAL A 13 -39.23 25.73 23.33
C VAL A 13 -39.26 27.25 23.12
N ARG A 14 -39.06 28.01 24.19
CA ARG A 14 -39.09 29.48 24.09
C ARG A 14 -38.18 30.13 25.12
N ASP A 15 -37.18 30.84 24.62
CA ASP A 15 -36.23 31.62 25.42
C ASP A 15 -36.57 33.12 25.43
N GLY A 16 -36.57 33.74 26.62
CA GLY A 16 -36.70 35.20 26.80
C GLY A 16 -37.95 35.67 27.56
N TYR A 17 -38.12 36.99 27.64
CA TYR A 17 -39.16 37.63 28.45
C TYR A 17 -40.29 38.20 27.58
N ARG A 18 -41.54 37.79 27.83
CA ARG A 18 -42.75 38.35 27.21
C ARG A 18 -43.77 38.84 28.26
N PRO A 19 -44.49 39.95 28.00
CA PRO A 19 -45.59 40.40 28.85
C PRO A 19 -46.72 39.37 28.87
N ARG A 20 -47.47 39.34 29.98
CA ARG A 20 -48.65 38.50 30.16
C ARG A 20 -49.91 38.97 29.40
N ASP A 21 -49.85 40.15 28.79
CA ASP A 21 -50.98 40.76 28.09
C ASP A 21 -50.84 40.53 26.56
N ASP A 22 -51.93 40.14 25.90
CA ASP A 22 -52.01 39.64 24.51
C ASP A 22 -51.75 40.67 23.39
N GLY A 23 -50.72 41.52 23.51
CA GLY A 23 -50.52 42.62 22.57
C GLY A 23 -49.08 42.99 22.26
N GLY A 24 -48.10 42.19 22.68
CA GLY A 24 -46.68 42.42 22.37
C GLY A 24 -46.08 43.73 22.89
N THR A 25 -46.81 44.51 23.71
CA THR A 25 -46.38 45.83 24.21
C THR A 25 -46.18 45.81 25.73
N ILE A 26 -45.00 46.25 26.19
CA ILE A 26 -44.68 46.41 27.61
C ILE A 26 -44.67 47.90 27.94
N ARG A 27 -45.53 48.32 28.88
CA ARG A 27 -45.47 49.67 29.43
C ARG A 27 -44.40 49.77 30.51
N VAL A 28 -43.30 50.47 30.22
CA VAL A 28 -42.23 50.76 31.19
C VAL A 28 -42.43 52.14 31.79
N GLU A 29 -42.71 52.20 33.10
CA GLU A 29 -42.85 53.47 33.81
C GLU A 29 -41.51 53.92 34.41
N LEU A 30 -40.99 55.06 33.94
CA LEU A 30 -39.75 55.69 34.42
C LEU A 30 -40.07 56.92 35.28
N SER A 31 -39.73 56.86 36.57
CA SER A 31 -39.84 58.01 37.48
C SER A 31 -38.65 58.98 37.29
N VAL A 32 -38.89 60.17 36.75
CA VAL A 32 -37.86 61.21 36.55
C VAL A 32 -37.96 62.28 37.64
N GLU A 33 -36.91 62.46 38.44
CA GLU A 33 -36.82 63.49 39.49
C GLU A 33 -36.03 64.74 38.99
N GLY A 34 -36.70 65.88 38.87
CA GLY A 34 -36.07 67.17 38.55
C GLY A 34 -35.82 68.00 39.80
N ARG A 35 -34.56 68.40 40.06
CA ARG A 35 -34.18 69.27 41.19
C ARG A 35 -34.05 70.74 40.76
N GLY A 36 -34.91 71.60 41.28
CA GLY A 36 -34.77 73.07 41.22
C GLY A 36 -34.31 73.64 42.57
N ASP A 37 -34.00 74.95 42.61
CA ASP A 37 -33.35 75.67 43.73
C ASP A 37 -34.25 75.86 44.98
N GLY A 38 -34.99 74.82 45.35
CA GLY A 38 -35.83 74.77 46.55
C GLY A 38 -36.73 73.54 46.68
N ASP A 39 -37.00 72.77 45.60
CA ASP A 39 -37.81 71.54 45.66
C ASP A 39 -37.48 70.57 44.51
N SER A 40 -37.58 69.26 44.78
CA SER A 40 -37.57 68.23 43.75
C SER A 40 -39.00 67.84 43.35
N LYS A 41 -39.22 67.61 42.05
CA LYS A 41 -40.48 67.07 41.53
C LYS A 41 -40.20 65.79 40.76
N THR A 42 -40.89 64.72 41.12
CA THR A 42 -40.89 63.46 40.38
C THR A 42 -42.06 63.45 39.40
N LYS A 43 -41.80 63.03 38.16
CA LYS A 43 -42.83 62.75 37.16
C LYS A 43 -42.59 61.36 36.60
N ASP A 44 -43.62 60.52 36.67
CA ASP A 44 -43.61 59.20 36.04
C ASP A 44 -43.91 59.36 34.54
N VAL A 45 -43.05 58.77 33.71
CA VAL A 45 -43.16 58.76 32.26
C VAL A 45 -43.27 57.30 31.83
N GLY A 46 -44.45 56.89 31.37
CA GLY A 46 -44.63 55.60 30.72
C GLY A 46 -44.10 55.64 29.29
N VAL A 47 -43.27 54.66 28.92
CA VAL A 47 -42.88 54.36 27.54
C VAL A 47 -43.38 52.97 27.21
N ASP A 48 -44.22 52.87 26.19
CA ASP A 48 -44.65 51.57 25.67
C ASP A 48 -43.53 51.04 24.76
N LEU A 49 -42.90 49.93 25.16
CA LEU A 49 -41.93 49.18 24.37
C LEU A 49 -42.68 48.10 23.60
N SER A 50 -42.62 48.12 22.27
CA SER A 50 -43.12 47.02 21.44
C SER A 50 -42.03 45.95 21.31
N LEU A 51 -42.37 44.70 21.62
CA LEU A 51 -41.54 43.54 21.35
C LEU A 51 -41.72 43.12 19.89
N TYR A 52 -40.67 42.54 19.30
CA TYR A 52 -40.75 41.95 17.97
C TYR A 52 -41.74 40.76 17.96
N GLY A 53 -42.67 40.78 17.01
CA GLY A 53 -43.62 39.73 16.69
C GLY A 53 -43.51 39.31 15.22
N PRO A 54 -44.50 38.59 14.68
CA PRO A 54 -44.44 38.05 13.33
C PRO A 54 -44.41 39.13 12.24
N GLY A 55 -45.02 40.30 12.51
CA GLY A 55 -45.07 41.43 11.57
C GLY A 55 -43.74 42.15 11.36
N GLU A 56 -42.71 41.86 12.15
CA GLU A 56 -41.35 42.36 11.94
C GLU A 56 -40.43 41.38 11.20
N VAL A 57 -40.95 40.22 10.79
CA VAL A 57 -40.17 39.19 10.10
C VAL A 57 -40.55 39.15 8.62
N THR A 58 -39.56 39.32 7.75
CA THR A 58 -39.73 39.24 6.28
C THR A 58 -39.02 38.04 5.67
N GLY A 59 -38.36 37.20 6.48
CA GLY A 59 -37.58 36.05 6.04
C GLY A 59 -36.75 35.45 7.18
N ILE A 60 -36.25 34.23 6.97
CA ILE A 60 -35.36 33.51 7.90
C ILE A 60 -33.96 33.34 7.29
N ASP A 61 -32.94 33.17 8.13
CA ASP A 61 -31.61 32.80 7.66
C ASP A 61 -31.65 31.34 7.17
N ARG A 62 -31.33 31.13 5.88
CA ARG A 62 -31.32 29.78 5.28
C ARG A 62 -30.36 28.82 5.98
N ARG A 63 -29.34 29.33 6.68
CA ARG A 63 -28.42 28.51 7.49
C ARG A 63 -29.07 27.87 8.70
N GLN A 64 -30.29 28.30 9.07
CA GLN A 64 -31.05 27.65 10.13
C GLN A 64 -31.65 26.33 9.66
N VAL A 65 -31.93 26.16 8.36
CA VAL A 65 -32.42 24.88 7.83
C VAL A 65 -31.24 23.90 7.77
N ILE A 66 -31.32 22.83 8.55
CA ILE A 66 -30.28 21.80 8.63
C ILE A 66 -30.62 20.54 7.84
N ARG A 67 -31.91 20.21 7.73
CA ARG A 67 -32.43 19.07 6.96
C ARG A 67 -33.84 19.39 6.43
N THR A 68 -34.13 18.89 5.25
CA THR A 68 -35.48 18.77 4.71
C THR A 68 -35.67 17.35 4.24
N GLU A 69 -36.83 16.79 4.48
CA GLU A 69 -37.23 15.52 3.92
C GLU A 69 -38.62 15.71 3.34
N PRO A 70 -38.82 15.55 2.02
CA PRO A 70 -37.86 15.07 1.04
C PRO A 70 -36.68 16.04 0.83
N THR A 71 -35.55 15.52 0.36
CA THR A 71 -34.45 16.37 -0.09
C THR A 71 -34.89 17.13 -1.35
N PRO A 72 -34.44 18.37 -1.59
CA PRO A 72 -34.84 19.12 -2.79
C PRO A 72 -34.52 18.34 -4.08
N GLY A 73 -35.54 18.08 -4.90
CA GLY A 73 -35.44 17.35 -6.16
C GLY A 73 -35.63 15.84 -6.07
N THR A 74 -36.00 15.28 -4.90
CA THR A 74 -36.47 13.89 -4.79
C THR A 74 -37.64 13.65 -5.74
N SER A 75 -37.66 12.51 -6.44
CA SER A 75 -38.67 12.18 -7.45
C SER A 75 -39.62 11.05 -7.04
N ASP A 76 -39.35 10.37 -5.94
CA ASP A 76 -39.94 9.10 -5.55
C ASP A 76 -40.31 9.04 -4.06
N PHE A 77 -40.57 10.20 -3.44
CA PHE A 77 -40.92 10.27 -2.03
C PHE A 77 -42.17 9.44 -1.70
N PRO A 78 -42.20 8.68 -0.58
CA PRO A 78 -43.38 7.90 -0.19
C PRO A 78 -44.60 8.81 0.05
N PRO A 79 -45.75 8.56 -0.62
CA PRO A 79 -46.93 9.41 -0.47
C PRO A 79 -47.51 9.44 0.96
N ASN A 80 -47.30 8.38 1.74
CA ASN A 80 -47.79 8.25 3.11
C ASN A 80 -46.93 8.97 4.16
N HIS A 81 -45.76 9.49 3.78
CA HIS A 81 -44.88 10.27 4.66
C HIS A 81 -45.24 11.76 4.65
N PHE A 82 -45.00 12.43 5.78
CA PHE A 82 -45.11 13.87 5.93
C PHE A 82 -43.82 14.56 5.50
N PRO A 83 -43.89 15.59 4.62
CA PRO A 83 -42.76 16.47 4.40
C PRO A 83 -42.39 17.22 5.69
N ILE A 84 -41.10 17.38 5.94
CA ILE A 84 -40.54 18.02 7.13
C ILE A 84 -39.45 19.05 6.79
N VAL A 85 -39.28 20.01 7.69
CA VAL A 85 -38.10 20.88 7.74
C VAL A 85 -37.58 20.97 9.17
N GLU A 86 -36.27 20.83 9.31
CA GLU A 86 -35.57 20.88 10.59
C GLU A 86 -34.73 22.15 10.70
N PHE A 87 -34.76 22.76 11.88
CA PHE A 87 -33.99 23.95 12.21
C PHE A 87 -32.98 23.70 13.32
N ASP A 88 -31.78 24.24 13.13
CA ASP A 88 -30.67 24.27 14.10
C ASP A 88 -31.08 24.82 15.48
N ARG A 89 -32.00 25.79 15.50
CA ARG A 89 -32.49 26.38 16.76
C ARG A 89 -33.79 25.73 17.22
N PRO A 90 -33.84 25.18 18.46
CA PRO A 90 -35.07 24.60 19.00
C PRO A 90 -36.17 25.64 19.24
N GLU A 91 -35.83 26.92 19.50
CA GLU A 91 -36.82 27.96 19.82
C GLU A 91 -37.40 28.69 18.59
N LEU A 92 -36.86 28.46 17.38
CA LEU A 92 -37.14 29.29 16.21
C LEU A 92 -38.64 29.36 15.82
N PRO A 93 -39.41 28.24 15.80
CA PRO A 93 -40.83 28.27 15.43
C PRO A 93 -41.73 29.05 16.39
N TRP A 94 -41.30 29.28 17.64
CA TRP A 94 -42.10 29.98 18.66
C TRP A 94 -41.53 31.34 19.08
N LEU A 95 -40.35 31.70 18.57
CA LEU A 95 -39.61 32.90 18.96
C LEU A 95 -40.46 34.18 18.84
N PHE A 96 -41.23 34.30 17.76
CA PHE A 96 -42.05 35.48 17.46
C PHE A 96 -43.55 35.31 17.75
N SER A 97 -44.01 34.13 18.19
CA SER A 97 -45.44 33.87 18.43
C SER A 97 -46.06 34.87 19.43
N PRO A 98 -47.11 35.63 19.05
CA PRO A 98 -47.79 36.64 19.89
C PRO A 98 -48.36 36.05 21.19
N GLU A 99 -48.89 34.84 21.10
CA GLU A 99 -49.65 34.13 22.12
C GLU A 99 -48.80 33.57 23.28
N ILE A 100 -49.50 33.20 24.36
CA ILE A 100 -49.00 32.38 25.46
C ILE A 100 -49.59 30.97 25.35
N LYS A 101 -48.94 29.99 25.99
CA LYS A 101 -49.46 28.62 26.01
C LYS A 101 -50.85 28.56 26.68
N ASP A 102 -51.71 27.68 26.19
CA ASP A 102 -53.01 27.40 26.79
C ASP A 102 -52.90 26.50 28.05
N ASP A 103 -54.05 26.13 28.62
CA ASP A 103 -54.14 25.30 29.82
C ASP A 103 -53.64 23.85 29.59
N ASP A 104 -53.66 23.37 28.33
CA ASP A 104 -53.16 22.06 27.90
C ASP A 104 -51.68 22.10 27.47
N GLY A 105 -51.07 23.29 27.51
CA GLY A 105 -49.66 23.51 27.20
C GLY A 105 -49.36 23.64 25.70
N LYS A 106 -50.38 23.83 24.86
CA LYS A 106 -50.25 24.05 23.42
C LYS A 106 -49.81 25.49 23.16
N LEU A 107 -48.87 25.67 22.24
CA LEU A 107 -48.40 26.99 21.81
C LEU A 107 -48.25 27.01 20.30
N ARG A 108 -49.00 27.92 19.66
CA ARG A 108 -48.98 28.05 18.21
C ARG A 108 -47.65 28.63 17.71
N PRO A 109 -46.98 27.98 16.74
CA PRO A 109 -45.80 28.55 16.10
C PRO A 109 -46.18 29.74 15.21
N TRP A 110 -45.23 30.66 14.97
CA TRP A 110 -45.46 31.82 14.09
C TRP A 110 -45.26 31.52 12.60
N MET A 111 -44.82 30.30 12.30
CA MET A 111 -44.68 29.75 10.96
C MET A 111 -45.12 28.28 10.96
N CYS A 112 -45.50 27.77 9.79
CA CYS A 112 -45.76 26.35 9.56
C CYS A 112 -45.16 25.93 8.21
N LEU A 113 -45.06 24.61 8.00
CA LEU A 113 -44.73 24.03 6.71
C LEU A 113 -46.04 23.66 6.01
N ILE A 114 -46.21 24.14 4.77
CA ILE A 114 -47.32 23.74 3.89
C ILE A 114 -46.75 23.00 2.68
N THR A 115 -47.53 22.05 2.15
CA THR A 115 -47.19 21.31 0.95
C THR A 115 -48.31 21.46 -0.07
N VAL A 116 -48.01 22.08 -1.21
CA VAL A 116 -49.00 22.43 -2.23
C VAL A 116 -48.67 21.74 -3.55
N GLU A 117 -49.68 21.16 -4.17
CA GLU A 117 -49.56 20.47 -5.47
C GLU A 117 -49.21 21.48 -6.58
N GLN A 118 -48.37 21.08 -7.54
CA GLN A 118 -48.02 21.90 -8.69
C GLN A 118 -49.10 21.81 -9.79
N THR A 119 -50.23 22.49 -9.57
CA THR A 119 -51.37 22.50 -10.50
C THR A 119 -51.58 23.85 -11.19
N ASP A 120 -52.41 23.86 -12.24
CA ASP A 120 -52.89 25.09 -12.85
C ASP A 120 -53.59 25.97 -11.79
N GLY A 121 -53.03 27.16 -11.51
CA GLY A 121 -53.55 28.09 -10.48
C GLY A 121 -52.63 28.29 -9.29
N VAL A 122 -51.66 27.38 -9.07
CA VAL A 122 -50.60 27.52 -8.08
C VAL A 122 -49.34 28.06 -8.74
N THR A 123 -48.79 29.16 -8.23
CA THR A 123 -47.55 29.75 -8.76
C THR A 123 -46.62 30.21 -7.66
N LEU A 124 -45.34 29.86 -7.78
CA LEU A 124 -44.27 30.31 -6.89
C LEU A 124 -43.35 31.30 -7.61
N SER A 125 -43.39 32.58 -7.22
CA SER A 125 -42.48 33.61 -7.73
C SER A 125 -41.29 33.78 -6.80
N THR A 126 -40.06 33.66 -7.34
CA THR A 126 -38.80 33.90 -6.62
C THR A 126 -38.08 35.17 -7.11
N ALA A 127 -38.79 36.05 -7.83
CA ALA A 127 -38.19 37.21 -8.47
C ALA A 127 -37.65 38.23 -7.43
N PRO A 128 -36.44 38.78 -7.63
CA PRO A 128 -35.81 39.69 -6.67
C PRO A 128 -36.52 41.05 -6.48
N ASP A 129 -37.46 41.40 -7.38
CA ASP A 129 -38.20 42.67 -7.32
C ASP A 129 -39.41 42.63 -6.35
N ASP A 130 -39.82 41.46 -5.85
CA ASP A 130 -41.03 41.25 -5.04
C ASP A 130 -40.78 41.19 -3.52
N GLY A 131 -39.56 41.47 -3.04
CA GLY A 131 -39.25 41.51 -1.60
C GLY A 131 -39.09 40.15 -0.91
N GLY A 132 -39.21 39.04 -1.65
CA GLY A 132 -39.07 37.67 -1.16
C GLY A 132 -39.68 36.66 -2.15
N ALA A 133 -39.65 35.36 -1.82
CA ALA A 133 -40.43 34.38 -2.57
C ALA A 133 -41.91 34.49 -2.17
N VAL A 134 -42.82 34.42 -3.14
CA VAL A 134 -44.27 34.54 -2.91
C VAL A 134 -44.99 33.39 -3.61
N LEU A 135 -45.75 32.62 -2.83
CA LEU A 135 -46.69 31.62 -3.30
C LEU A 135 -48.05 32.27 -3.54
N ALA A 136 -48.62 32.08 -4.72
CA ALA A 136 -49.97 32.53 -5.05
C ALA A 136 -50.84 31.33 -5.45
N ILE A 137 -52.03 31.25 -4.88
CA ILE A 137 -53.06 30.25 -5.19
C ILE A 137 -54.27 31.01 -5.73
N ASP A 138 -54.61 30.77 -6.98
CA ASP A 138 -55.64 31.42 -7.79
C ASP A 138 -56.45 30.38 -8.60
N ASP A 139 -57.64 30.75 -9.07
CA ASP A 139 -58.48 29.91 -9.97
C ASP A 139 -57.67 29.33 -11.16
N PRO A 140 -57.79 28.03 -11.44
CA PRO A 140 -58.78 27.07 -10.92
C PRO A 140 -58.44 26.38 -9.59
N ALA A 141 -57.27 26.63 -8.99
CA ALA A 141 -56.91 26.07 -7.68
C ALA A 141 -57.59 26.83 -6.52
N SER A 142 -58.00 26.10 -5.47
CA SER A 142 -58.68 26.65 -4.30
C SER A 142 -57.75 26.67 -3.09
N PRO A 143 -57.62 27.78 -2.34
CA PRO A 143 -56.85 27.79 -1.10
C PRO A 143 -57.32 26.77 -0.06
N ALA A 144 -58.60 26.39 -0.06
CA ALA A 144 -59.15 25.39 0.87
C ALA A 144 -58.57 23.99 0.66
N ASP A 145 -58.22 23.62 -0.58
CA ASP A 145 -57.72 22.29 -0.91
C ASP A 145 -56.19 22.17 -0.70
N HIS A 146 -55.49 23.31 -0.55
CA HIS A 146 -54.04 23.39 -0.54
C HIS A 146 -53.44 23.88 0.79
N LEU A 147 -54.23 24.46 1.71
CA LEU A 147 -53.73 25.01 2.97
C LEU A 147 -54.28 24.26 4.19
N PRO A 148 -53.47 24.03 5.23
CA PRO A 148 -53.92 23.43 6.49
C PRO A 148 -54.63 24.46 7.37
N ASP A 149 -55.39 24.02 8.39
CA ASP A 149 -55.91 24.93 9.41
C ASP A 149 -54.73 25.51 10.22
N PRO A 150 -54.49 26.84 10.18
CA PRO A 150 -53.34 27.42 10.82
C PRO A 150 -53.48 27.44 12.35
N THR A 151 -54.69 27.24 12.91
CA THR A 151 -54.96 27.10 14.34
C THR A 151 -54.50 25.74 14.89
N GLU A 152 -54.38 24.73 14.04
CA GLU A 152 -53.89 23.39 14.39
C GLU A 152 -52.36 23.24 14.27
N SER A 153 -51.65 24.27 13.81
CA SER A 153 -50.19 24.23 13.59
C SER A 153 -49.35 23.88 14.83
N TRP A 154 -49.90 23.97 16.04
CA TRP A 154 -49.25 23.51 17.28
C TRP A 154 -49.10 21.98 17.35
N ALA A 155 -49.94 21.22 16.64
CA ALA A 155 -49.88 19.76 16.61
C ALA A 155 -48.70 19.27 15.74
N TRP A 156 -48.36 20.04 14.71
CA TRP A 156 -47.42 19.67 13.66
C TRP A 156 -46.04 20.32 13.83
N THR A 157 -45.74 20.78 15.04
CA THR A 157 -44.47 21.42 15.38
C THR A 157 -43.98 20.95 16.74
N HIS A 158 -42.72 20.54 16.82
CA HIS A 158 -42.08 20.10 18.07
C HIS A 158 -40.57 20.39 18.06
N ALA A 159 -39.96 20.39 19.23
CA ALA A 159 -38.51 20.34 19.40
C ALA A 159 -38.07 18.89 19.70
N GLN A 160 -36.83 18.57 19.35
CA GLN A 160 -36.24 17.25 19.56
C GLN A 160 -34.92 17.39 20.33
N VAL A 161 -34.70 16.48 21.28
CA VAL A 161 -33.44 16.28 22.01
C VAL A 161 -32.96 14.85 21.75
N VAL A 162 -31.67 14.69 21.44
CA VAL A 162 -31.03 13.39 21.17
C VAL A 162 -30.18 12.98 22.39
N GLY A 163 -30.45 11.79 22.94
CA GLY A 163 -29.51 11.07 23.83
C GLY A 163 -29.23 11.67 25.22
N ASP A 164 -30.13 12.48 25.79
CA ASP A 164 -29.98 13.03 27.15
C ASP A 164 -31.20 12.73 28.04
N ASP A 165 -30.96 12.11 29.20
CA ASP A 165 -31.97 11.84 30.24
C ASP A 165 -32.49 13.14 30.89
N ASP A 166 -31.73 14.24 30.83
CA ASP A 166 -32.08 15.55 31.39
C ASP A 166 -32.54 16.53 30.29
N THR A 167 -33.77 16.31 29.80
CA THR A 167 -34.41 17.14 28.76
C THR A 167 -34.40 18.64 29.08
N ASP A 168 -34.66 19.01 30.34
CA ASP A 168 -34.66 20.41 30.78
C ASP A 168 -33.23 20.99 30.77
N GLY A 169 -32.23 20.21 31.20
CA GLY A 169 -30.82 20.57 31.15
C GLY A 169 -30.29 20.77 29.73
N ALA A 170 -30.65 19.89 28.79
CA ALA A 170 -30.24 19.95 27.39
C ALA A 170 -30.80 21.19 26.67
N LEU A 171 -32.03 21.60 26.99
CA LEU A 171 -32.66 22.80 26.44
C LEU A 171 -32.08 24.10 27.05
N GLU A 172 -31.65 24.09 28.30
CA GLU A 172 -31.07 25.27 28.98
C GLU A 172 -29.55 25.45 28.73
N ALA A 173 -28.81 24.36 28.55
CA ALA A 173 -27.35 24.34 28.48
C ALA A 173 -26.82 24.46 27.03
N ASN A 174 -26.91 25.66 26.44
CA ASN A 174 -26.10 26.08 25.29
C ASN A 174 -26.34 25.26 23.98
N ARG A 175 -27.28 25.71 23.13
CA ARG A 175 -27.31 25.52 21.64
C ARG A 175 -26.40 24.40 21.10
N ALA A 176 -26.66 23.16 21.49
CA ALA A 176 -25.75 22.05 21.29
C ALA A 176 -26.10 21.32 19.99
N ASP A 177 -25.13 20.56 19.46
CA ASP A 177 -25.29 19.67 18.30
C ASP A 177 -26.33 18.54 18.53
N THR A 178 -27.08 18.56 19.66
CA THR A 178 -28.03 17.53 20.11
C THR A 178 -29.49 18.01 20.20
N THR A 179 -29.78 19.29 19.90
CA THR A 179 -31.14 19.86 19.96
C THR A 179 -31.55 20.52 18.65
N LEU A 180 -32.80 20.33 18.22
CA LEU A 180 -33.35 20.97 17.01
C LEU A 180 -34.86 21.25 17.15
N SER A 181 -35.44 21.99 16.20
CA SER A 181 -36.90 22.07 16.03
C SER A 181 -37.34 21.60 14.66
N ARG A 182 -38.56 21.06 14.56
CA ARG A 182 -39.11 20.49 13.32
C ARG A 182 -40.52 21.02 13.05
N LEU A 183 -40.77 21.35 11.79
CA LEU A 183 -42.12 21.55 11.25
C LEU A 183 -42.49 20.35 10.39
N LEU A 184 -43.67 19.79 10.63
CA LEU A 184 -44.28 18.74 9.80
C LEU A 184 -45.37 19.35 8.93
N SER A 185 -45.52 18.86 7.71
CA SER A 185 -46.68 19.12 6.85
C SER A 185 -47.53 17.86 6.82
N PRO A 186 -48.67 17.80 7.54
CA PRO A 186 -49.53 16.62 7.60
C PRO A 186 -50.42 16.50 6.36
N ARG A 187 -49.81 16.64 5.18
CA ARG A 187 -50.49 16.64 3.88
C ARG A 187 -50.65 15.19 3.45
N ASP A 188 -51.85 14.82 3.02
CA ASP A 188 -52.08 13.58 2.27
C ASP A 188 -51.56 13.79 0.85
N LEU A 189 -50.53 13.04 0.46
CA LEU A 189 -49.88 13.20 -0.84
C LEU A 189 -50.43 12.17 -1.82
N ASP A 190 -50.72 12.63 -3.03
CA ASP A 190 -51.08 11.77 -4.14
C ASP A 190 -49.81 11.11 -4.71
N ALA A 191 -49.91 9.88 -5.17
CA ALA A 191 -48.81 9.18 -5.85
C ALA A 191 -48.46 9.86 -7.19
N GLU A 192 -47.19 9.75 -7.61
CA GLU A 192 -46.68 10.25 -8.90
C GLU A 192 -47.01 11.74 -9.18
N THR A 193 -46.93 12.59 -8.15
CA THR A 193 -47.38 13.99 -8.19
C THR A 193 -46.29 14.97 -7.74
N ASP A 194 -46.22 16.13 -8.39
CA ASP A 194 -45.24 17.19 -8.10
C ASP A 194 -45.76 18.17 -7.02
N TYR A 195 -44.92 18.51 -6.04
CA TYR A 195 -45.28 19.40 -4.93
C TYR A 195 -44.26 20.53 -4.72
N TYR A 196 -44.74 21.63 -4.13
CA TYR A 196 -43.92 22.65 -3.45
C TYR A 196 -44.09 22.50 -1.94
N ALA A 197 -42.99 22.33 -1.22
CA ALA A 197 -42.97 22.50 0.23
C ALA A 197 -42.52 23.94 0.57
N CYS A 198 -43.32 24.66 1.35
CA CYS A 198 -43.10 26.07 1.66
C CYS A 198 -43.25 26.36 3.16
N VAL A 199 -42.27 27.04 3.75
CA VAL A 199 -42.36 27.59 5.10
C VAL A 199 -43.01 28.97 5.03
N VAL A 200 -44.18 29.12 5.64
CA VAL A 200 -45.03 30.33 5.56
C VAL A 200 -45.43 30.83 6.96
N PRO A 201 -45.74 32.12 7.14
CA PRO A 201 -46.25 32.62 8.41
C PRO A 201 -47.69 32.16 8.68
N THR A 202 -48.00 31.87 9.95
CA THR A 202 -49.35 31.51 10.41
C THR A 202 -50.23 32.70 10.79
N TYR A 203 -49.61 33.87 11.02
CA TYR A 203 -50.30 35.10 11.44
C TYR A 203 -50.38 36.13 10.31
N GLU A 204 -51.50 36.86 10.25
CA GLU A 204 -51.78 37.87 9.22
C GLU A 204 -50.73 38.98 9.18
N ALA A 205 -50.24 39.41 10.34
CA ALA A 205 -49.17 40.40 10.43
C ALA A 205 -47.90 39.95 9.68
N GLY A 206 -47.55 38.66 9.78
CA GLY A 206 -46.41 38.08 9.06
C GLY A 206 -46.68 37.98 7.55
N ARG A 207 -47.91 37.63 7.16
CA ARG A 207 -48.33 37.56 5.75
C ARG A 207 -48.17 38.91 5.06
N LEU A 208 -48.72 39.98 5.65
CA LEU A 208 -48.65 41.34 5.13
C LEU A 208 -47.20 41.86 5.06
N ALA A 209 -46.44 41.68 6.15
CA ALA A 209 -45.04 42.10 6.20
C ALA A 209 -44.18 41.43 5.12
N GLY A 210 -44.36 40.12 4.92
CA GLY A 210 -43.57 39.35 3.96
C GLY A 210 -43.88 39.64 2.49
N ILE A 211 -45.10 40.12 2.15
CA ILE A 211 -45.46 40.56 0.79
C ILE A 211 -45.19 42.06 0.55
N GLY A 212 -44.60 42.76 1.52
CA GLY A 212 -44.23 44.17 1.42
C GLY A 212 -45.38 45.15 1.72
N GLU A 213 -46.45 44.70 2.36
CA GLU A 213 -47.54 45.53 2.89
C GLU A 213 -47.25 45.92 4.35
N ASP A 214 -47.80 47.05 4.82
CA ASP A 214 -47.57 47.51 6.21
C ASP A 214 -48.59 46.83 7.16
N PRO A 215 -48.16 45.91 8.04
CA PRO A 215 -49.07 45.19 8.95
C PRO A 215 -49.70 46.10 10.03
N PHE A 216 -49.24 47.36 10.14
CA PHE A 216 -49.75 48.34 11.10
C PHE A 216 -50.61 49.43 10.46
N GLU A 217 -50.90 49.34 9.16
CA GLU A 217 -51.88 50.20 8.51
C GLU A 217 -53.31 49.94 9.02
N HIS A 218 -54.18 50.91 8.79
CA HIS A 218 -55.60 50.76 9.10
C HIS A 218 -56.31 50.11 7.92
N ASP A 219 -57.27 49.22 8.20
CA ASP A 219 -58.14 48.66 7.16
C ASP A 219 -58.91 49.77 6.41
N ASP A 220 -59.57 49.43 5.31
CA ASP A 220 -60.37 50.37 4.50
C ASP A 220 -61.50 51.08 5.31
N GLU A 221 -61.81 50.57 6.51
CA GLU A 221 -62.83 51.05 7.43
C GLU A 221 -62.26 51.92 8.57
N GLY A 222 -60.93 52.03 8.66
CA GLY A 222 -60.20 52.82 9.64
C GLY A 222 -59.91 52.10 10.97
N ASN A 223 -60.15 50.79 11.07
CA ASN A 223 -59.76 49.98 12.23
C ASN A 223 -58.31 49.54 12.10
N ARG A 224 -57.66 49.23 13.22
CA ARG A 224 -56.29 48.69 13.20
C ARG A 224 -56.38 47.21 12.80
N ILE A 225 -55.56 46.78 11.85
CA ILE A 225 -55.47 45.36 11.46
C ILE A 225 -55.19 44.52 12.71
N ASP A 226 -55.87 43.38 12.82
CA ASP A 226 -55.64 42.44 13.91
C ASP A 226 -54.32 41.70 13.66
N VAL A 227 -53.26 42.22 14.29
CA VAL A 227 -51.91 41.64 14.18
C VAL A 227 -51.78 40.24 14.81
N THR A 228 -52.80 39.79 15.53
CA THR A 228 -52.91 38.43 16.09
C THR A 228 -53.86 37.51 15.32
N GLY A 229 -54.50 38.02 14.25
CA GLY A 229 -55.36 37.20 13.40
C GLY A 229 -54.60 36.19 12.54
N ASP A 230 -55.34 35.21 12.01
CA ASP A 230 -54.81 34.13 11.16
C ASP A 230 -54.44 34.64 9.77
N ALA A 231 -53.37 34.10 9.21
CA ALA A 231 -52.94 34.43 7.84
C ALA A 231 -53.95 33.98 6.77
N TRP A 232 -54.79 32.98 7.09
CA TRP A 232 -55.94 32.56 6.30
C TRP A 232 -56.96 31.87 7.21
N ASP A 233 -58.21 31.79 6.75
CA ASP A 233 -59.33 31.18 7.45
C ASP A 233 -59.96 30.12 6.53
N LEU A 234 -60.11 28.88 7.02
CA LEU A 234 -60.72 27.78 6.26
C LEU A 234 -62.24 27.70 6.43
N GLU A 235 -62.83 28.34 7.45
CA GLU A 235 -64.29 28.46 7.58
C GLU A 235 -64.85 29.42 6.52
N GLU A 236 -64.09 30.48 6.20
CA GLU A 236 -64.37 31.44 5.13
C GLU A 236 -63.18 31.57 4.16
N PRO A 237 -62.93 30.56 3.30
CA PRO A 237 -61.74 30.52 2.48
C PRO A 237 -61.71 31.63 1.42
N PRO A 238 -60.56 32.32 1.22
CA PRO A 238 -60.46 33.40 0.26
C PRO A 238 -60.51 32.87 -1.19
N GLU A 239 -61.08 33.64 -2.13
CA GLU A 239 -61.06 33.30 -3.57
C GLU A 239 -59.63 33.25 -4.15
N ARG A 240 -58.70 33.96 -3.52
CA ARG A 240 -57.27 33.96 -3.86
C ARG A 240 -56.42 34.35 -2.67
N ILE A 241 -55.21 33.82 -2.60
CA ILE A 241 -54.27 34.14 -1.52
C ILE A 241 -52.84 34.29 -2.05
N ARG A 242 -52.08 35.20 -1.40
CA ARG A 242 -50.65 35.37 -1.59
C ARG A 242 -49.96 35.22 -0.24
N LEU A 243 -49.04 34.25 -0.17
CA LEU A 243 -48.28 33.93 1.03
C LEU A 243 -46.79 34.21 0.78
N PRO A 244 -46.11 34.92 1.70
CA PRO A 244 -44.66 35.02 1.65
C PRO A 244 -44.04 33.68 2.06
N VAL A 245 -42.96 33.31 1.38
CA VAL A 245 -42.29 32.02 1.53
C VAL A 245 -40.89 32.27 2.09
N TYR A 246 -40.67 31.84 3.33
CA TYR A 246 -39.39 32.01 4.02
C TYR A 246 -38.33 31.02 3.55
N TYR A 247 -38.76 29.81 3.20
CA TYR A 247 -37.94 28.74 2.63
C TYR A 247 -38.83 27.83 1.78
N HIS A 248 -38.29 27.28 0.69
CA HIS A 248 -39.03 26.32 -0.14
C HIS A 248 -38.11 25.34 -0.85
N TRP A 249 -38.70 24.21 -1.26
CA TRP A 249 -38.11 23.26 -2.18
C TRP A 249 -39.20 22.53 -2.98
N GLU A 250 -38.76 21.81 -4.01
CA GLU A 250 -39.60 21.03 -4.92
C GLU A 250 -39.27 19.56 -4.76
N PHE A 251 -40.28 18.70 -4.87
CA PHE A 251 -40.14 17.25 -4.89
C PHE A 251 -41.33 16.61 -5.61
N SER A 252 -41.19 15.34 -5.96
CA SER A 252 -42.25 14.50 -6.51
C SER A 252 -42.41 13.24 -5.67
N THR A 253 -43.63 12.73 -5.61
CA THR A 253 -43.95 11.45 -4.96
C THR A 253 -43.78 10.27 -5.93
N GLY A 254 -43.41 9.11 -5.38
CA GLY A 254 -43.31 7.87 -6.14
C GLY A 254 -44.64 7.14 -6.25
N LYS A 255 -44.58 5.86 -6.65
CA LYS A 255 -45.72 4.94 -6.53
C LYS A 255 -46.09 4.74 -5.06
N SER A 256 -47.31 4.28 -4.79
CA SER A 256 -47.74 3.87 -3.45
C SER A 256 -46.86 2.73 -2.91
N GLY A 257 -46.76 2.66 -1.58
CA GLY A 257 -45.90 1.71 -0.85
C GLY A 257 -44.57 2.35 -0.45
N ASP A 258 -44.25 2.30 0.85
CA ASP A 258 -42.96 2.69 1.40
C ASP A 258 -42.01 1.47 1.48
N PHE A 259 -40.92 1.59 2.22
CA PHE A 259 -39.95 0.52 2.39
C PHE A 259 -40.58 -0.71 3.03
N GLU A 260 -41.33 -0.53 4.11
CA GLU A 260 -41.98 -1.61 4.85
C GLU A 260 -43.00 -2.37 3.98
N ALA A 261 -43.84 -1.66 3.24
CA ALA A 261 -44.78 -2.25 2.29
C ALA A 261 -44.09 -3.10 1.21
N LEU A 262 -42.95 -2.64 0.69
CA LEU A 262 -42.19 -3.39 -0.32
C LEU A 262 -41.53 -4.64 0.27
N VAL A 263 -41.03 -4.59 1.51
CA VAL A 263 -40.44 -5.75 2.17
C VAL A 263 -41.51 -6.77 2.57
N ARG A 264 -42.67 -6.32 3.09
CA ARG A 264 -43.79 -7.20 3.47
C ARG A 264 -44.42 -7.93 2.27
N ARG A 265 -44.33 -7.33 1.07
CA ARG A 265 -44.75 -7.97 -0.18
C ARG A 265 -43.85 -9.13 -0.62
N LEU A 266 -42.61 -9.20 -0.12
CA LEU A 266 -41.70 -10.28 -0.49
C LEU A 266 -42.16 -11.60 0.14
N GLU A 267 -42.56 -12.55 -0.69
CA GLU A 267 -42.91 -13.90 -0.26
C GLU A 267 -41.68 -14.82 -0.32
N PRO A 268 -41.31 -15.50 0.79
CA PRO A 268 -40.30 -16.55 0.75
C PRO A 268 -40.74 -17.68 -0.21
N SER A 269 -39.84 -18.09 -1.11
CA SER A 269 -40.11 -19.12 -2.10
C SER A 269 -38.92 -20.05 -2.28
N VAL A 270 -39.19 -21.35 -2.35
CA VAL A 270 -38.23 -22.36 -2.78
C VAL A 270 -38.07 -22.25 -4.30
N LEU A 271 -36.84 -22.03 -4.77
CA LEU A 271 -36.52 -21.84 -6.17
C LEU A 271 -36.10 -23.16 -6.82
N GLU A 272 -37.07 -23.95 -7.27
CA GLU A 272 -36.82 -25.21 -7.98
C GLU A 272 -36.46 -24.97 -9.46
N ASP A 273 -35.54 -25.78 -10.01
CA ASP A 273 -35.13 -25.74 -11.43
C ASP A 273 -34.57 -24.38 -11.92
N VAL A 274 -34.16 -23.50 -11.01
CA VAL A 274 -33.52 -22.22 -11.34
C VAL A 274 -32.01 -22.42 -11.47
N GLY A 275 -31.41 -21.78 -12.47
CA GLY A 275 -29.97 -21.86 -12.73
C GLY A 275 -29.57 -23.04 -13.63
N VAL A 276 -30.52 -23.77 -14.20
CA VAL A 276 -30.27 -24.88 -15.13
C VAL A 276 -30.96 -24.69 -16.46
N ARG A 277 -30.36 -25.25 -17.52
CA ARG A 277 -30.96 -25.29 -18.86
C ARG A 277 -30.65 -26.57 -19.58
N GLN A 278 -31.54 -26.96 -20.49
CA GLN A 278 -31.32 -28.09 -21.39
C GLN A 278 -30.62 -27.62 -22.67
N VAL A 279 -29.49 -28.23 -22.98
CA VAL A 279 -28.71 -28.00 -24.20
C VAL A 279 -28.79 -29.24 -25.10
N ASP A 280 -29.09 -29.04 -26.38
CA ASP A 280 -29.08 -30.12 -27.38
C ASP A 280 -27.65 -30.59 -27.63
N ALA A 281 -27.39 -31.87 -27.37
CA ALA A 281 -26.10 -32.52 -27.56
C ALA A 281 -26.17 -33.68 -28.57
N GLY A 282 -27.26 -33.78 -29.34
CA GLY A 282 -27.50 -34.89 -30.28
C GLY A 282 -26.57 -34.94 -31.50
N ASP A 283 -25.88 -33.83 -31.83
CA ASP A 283 -24.89 -33.73 -32.93
C ASP A 283 -23.55 -33.18 -32.39
N PRO A 284 -22.68 -34.03 -31.81
CA PRO A 284 -21.44 -33.59 -31.16
C PRO A 284 -20.30 -33.27 -32.14
N GLY A 285 -20.48 -33.47 -33.45
CA GLY A 285 -19.47 -33.12 -34.46
C GLY A 285 -19.35 -34.10 -35.63
N PRO A 286 -18.42 -33.84 -36.57
CA PRO A 286 -18.33 -34.58 -37.82
C PRO A 286 -17.96 -36.06 -37.61
N GLU A 287 -18.69 -36.96 -38.28
CA GLU A 287 -18.51 -38.43 -38.24
C GLU A 287 -17.06 -38.90 -38.50
N ALA A 288 -16.24 -38.08 -39.19
CA ALA A 288 -14.85 -38.39 -39.50
C ALA A 288 -13.93 -38.46 -38.25
N LEU A 289 -14.38 -37.95 -37.09
CA LEU A 289 -13.61 -37.89 -35.84
C LEU A 289 -14.06 -38.87 -34.76
N GLY A 290 -15.19 -39.56 -34.91
CA GLY A 290 -15.74 -40.47 -33.90
C GLY A 290 -15.94 -41.90 -34.41
N PRO A 291 -16.19 -42.88 -33.51
CA PRO A 291 -16.73 -44.18 -33.89
C PRO A 291 -18.08 -43.99 -34.63
N GLU A 292 -18.43 -44.92 -35.53
CA GLU A 292 -19.60 -44.82 -36.44
C GLU A 292 -20.86 -44.21 -35.77
N ALA A 293 -21.17 -42.96 -36.12
CA ALA A 293 -22.41 -42.22 -35.81
C ALA A 293 -22.83 -42.15 -34.33
N LEU A 294 -22.30 -41.16 -33.59
CA LEU A 294 -22.99 -40.58 -32.43
C LEU A 294 -24.12 -39.65 -32.94
N ASP A 295 -25.08 -40.20 -33.68
CA ASP A 295 -26.31 -39.50 -34.06
C ASP A 295 -27.35 -39.82 -32.98
N HIS A 296 -27.35 -38.98 -31.95
CA HIS A 296 -28.24 -39.06 -30.79
C HIS A 296 -29.35 -38.00 -30.89
N ASP A 297 -29.96 -37.90 -32.07
CA ASP A 297 -31.06 -36.98 -32.40
C ASP A 297 -32.06 -36.82 -31.22
N GLY A 298 -32.05 -35.63 -30.59
CA GLY A 298 -32.94 -35.26 -29.49
C GLY A 298 -32.45 -35.55 -28.07
N GLU A 299 -31.18 -35.95 -27.89
CA GLU A 299 -30.55 -36.06 -26.57
C GLU A 299 -30.14 -34.67 -26.06
N VAL A 300 -30.54 -34.36 -24.84
CA VAL A 300 -30.26 -33.08 -24.18
C VAL A 300 -29.42 -33.31 -22.94
N VAL A 301 -28.53 -32.37 -22.65
CA VAL A 301 -27.73 -32.34 -21.43
C VAL A 301 -28.17 -31.14 -20.62
N THR A 302 -28.40 -31.35 -19.33
CA THR A 302 -28.65 -30.27 -18.37
C THR A 302 -27.32 -29.59 -18.07
N VAL A 303 -27.26 -28.28 -18.32
CA VAL A 303 -26.08 -27.44 -18.10
C VAL A 303 -26.44 -26.40 -17.06
N GLU A 304 -25.59 -26.30 -16.05
CA GLU A 304 -25.73 -25.42 -14.89
C GLU A 304 -25.18 -24.02 -15.18
N GLY A 305 -25.69 -23.02 -14.46
CA GLY A 305 -25.24 -21.63 -14.47
C GLY A 305 -24.22 -21.33 -13.36
N ALA A 306 -23.91 -20.05 -13.17
CA ALA A 306 -23.04 -19.59 -12.09
C ALA A 306 -23.73 -19.64 -10.72
N MET A 307 -25.07 -19.55 -10.71
CA MET A 307 -25.92 -19.76 -9.55
C MET A 307 -26.98 -20.79 -9.91
N GLN A 308 -27.28 -21.70 -8.99
CA GLN A 308 -28.16 -22.85 -9.23
C GLN A 308 -28.98 -23.19 -7.98
N SER A 309 -30.11 -23.86 -8.16
CA SER A 309 -30.92 -24.35 -7.04
C SER A 309 -30.23 -25.50 -6.31
N PHE A 310 -30.58 -25.73 -5.05
CA PHE A 310 -30.14 -26.90 -4.28
C PHE A 310 -30.63 -28.21 -4.93
N ASP A 311 -29.94 -29.32 -4.63
CA ASP A 311 -30.30 -30.68 -5.07
C ASP A 311 -30.36 -30.93 -6.59
N ILE A 312 -29.67 -30.13 -7.41
CA ILE A 312 -29.55 -30.44 -8.84
C ILE A 312 -28.66 -31.67 -9.02
N SER A 313 -29.28 -32.85 -9.16
CA SER A 313 -28.55 -34.02 -9.63
C SER A 313 -28.17 -33.83 -11.09
N THR A 314 -26.87 -33.74 -11.40
CA THR A 314 -26.45 -33.75 -12.80
C THR A 314 -26.97 -35.02 -13.48
N ASP A 315 -27.74 -34.85 -14.55
CA ASP A 315 -28.16 -35.96 -15.40
C ASP A 315 -26.93 -36.70 -15.96
N SER A 316 -26.74 -37.97 -15.59
CA SER A 316 -25.80 -38.83 -16.30
C SER A 316 -26.33 -39.08 -17.72
N TYR A 317 -25.62 -38.63 -18.75
CA TYR A 317 -26.00 -38.89 -20.14
C TYR A 317 -25.27 -40.11 -20.71
N THR A 318 -25.92 -40.81 -21.65
CA THR A 318 -25.61 -42.22 -21.99
C THR A 318 -24.25 -42.41 -22.66
N TYR A 319 -23.65 -41.35 -23.21
CA TYR A 319 -22.50 -41.40 -24.10
C TYR A 319 -21.34 -40.47 -23.66
N GLN A 320 -21.27 -40.15 -22.37
CA GLN A 320 -20.22 -39.31 -21.79
C GLN A 320 -18.82 -39.80 -22.20
N ASP A 321 -18.54 -41.09 -22.04
CA ASP A 321 -17.26 -41.71 -22.43
C ASP A 321 -16.94 -41.52 -23.93
N GLU A 322 -17.93 -41.66 -24.82
CA GLU A 322 -17.75 -41.48 -26.25
C GLU A 322 -17.52 -40.01 -26.65
N LEU A 323 -18.16 -39.07 -25.95
CA LEU A 323 -17.95 -37.63 -26.18
C LEU A 323 -16.57 -37.19 -25.67
N VAL A 324 -16.14 -37.70 -24.52
CA VAL A 324 -14.77 -37.53 -24.00
C VAL A 324 -13.75 -38.02 -25.03
N GLU A 325 -13.92 -39.24 -25.55
CA GLU A 325 -13.02 -39.81 -26.57
C GLU A 325 -12.99 -38.94 -27.84
N LEU A 326 -14.15 -38.48 -28.32
CA LEU A 326 -14.26 -37.61 -29.49
C LEU A 326 -13.52 -36.28 -29.29
N VAL A 327 -13.73 -35.63 -28.15
CA VAL A 327 -13.13 -34.33 -27.81
C VAL A 327 -11.62 -34.46 -27.66
N GLY A 328 -11.13 -35.52 -27.01
CA GLY A 328 -9.70 -35.83 -26.91
C GLY A 328 -9.05 -35.99 -28.30
N GLN A 329 -9.66 -36.81 -29.17
CA GLN A 329 -9.18 -37.02 -30.54
C GLN A 329 -9.23 -35.73 -31.37
N ALA A 330 -10.30 -34.95 -31.26
CA ALA A 330 -10.45 -33.70 -31.98
C ALA A 330 -9.43 -32.66 -31.53
N SER A 331 -9.18 -32.53 -30.23
CA SER A 331 -8.23 -31.56 -29.65
C SER A 331 -6.78 -31.87 -30.05
N ALA A 332 -6.44 -33.14 -30.24
CA ALA A 332 -5.12 -33.58 -30.72
C ALA A 332 -4.86 -33.32 -32.22
N LEU A 333 -5.83 -32.77 -32.97
CA LEU A 333 -5.67 -32.49 -34.41
C LEU A 333 -4.72 -31.32 -34.65
N ALA A 334 -3.46 -31.63 -34.98
CA ALA A 334 -2.53 -30.64 -35.49
C ALA A 334 -2.94 -30.15 -36.91
N PRO A 335 -2.64 -28.88 -37.29
CA PRO A 335 -2.92 -28.35 -38.63
C PRO A 335 -2.29 -29.15 -39.78
N GLU A 336 -1.25 -29.92 -39.47
CA GLU A 336 -0.47 -30.76 -40.38
C GLU A 336 -1.12 -32.13 -40.60
N THR A 337 -1.89 -32.61 -39.61
CA THR A 337 -2.58 -33.91 -39.58
C THR A 337 -4.09 -33.80 -39.77
N ALA A 338 -4.62 -32.58 -39.86
CA ALA A 338 -6.03 -32.27 -40.09
C ALA A 338 -6.64 -33.15 -41.20
N VAL A 339 -7.61 -33.97 -40.79
CA VAL A 339 -8.34 -34.90 -41.66
C VAL A 339 -9.22 -34.09 -42.62
N ALA A 340 -9.30 -34.52 -43.87
CA ALA A 340 -10.27 -33.92 -44.79
C ALA A 340 -11.66 -34.43 -44.42
N ASP A 341 -12.66 -33.54 -44.40
CA ASP A 341 -14.06 -33.90 -44.19
C ASP A 341 -14.49 -35.02 -45.19
N THR A 342 -15.61 -35.67 -44.93
CA THR A 342 -16.20 -36.76 -45.73
C THR A 342 -16.25 -36.48 -47.24
N ASP A 343 -16.38 -35.22 -47.67
CA ASP A 343 -16.34 -34.77 -49.08
C ASP A 343 -14.94 -34.41 -49.63
N GLY A 344 -13.91 -34.39 -48.77
CA GLY A 344 -12.51 -34.18 -49.13
C GLY A 344 -12.13 -32.73 -49.48
N THR A 345 -13.03 -31.77 -49.28
CA THR A 345 -12.85 -30.35 -49.69
C THR A 345 -12.35 -29.44 -48.58
N ASP A 346 -12.76 -29.68 -47.32
CA ASP A 346 -12.41 -28.85 -46.17
C ASP A 346 -11.63 -29.65 -45.12
N ARG A 347 -10.72 -28.97 -44.41
CA ARG A 347 -9.92 -29.56 -43.34
C ARG A 347 -10.64 -29.36 -42.01
N ILE A 348 -10.75 -30.42 -41.22
CA ILE A 348 -11.34 -30.36 -39.89
C ILE A 348 -10.32 -29.71 -38.94
N LEU A 349 -10.75 -28.67 -38.22
CA LEU A 349 -9.97 -28.06 -37.14
C LEU A 349 -10.52 -28.57 -35.82
N GLY A 350 -9.62 -28.98 -34.92
CA GLY A 350 -9.97 -29.36 -33.56
C GLY A 350 -10.49 -28.19 -32.74
N PRO A 351 -11.30 -28.45 -31.68
CA PRO A 351 -11.67 -27.44 -30.71
C PRO A 351 -10.43 -26.95 -29.92
N PRO A 352 -10.46 -25.73 -29.36
CA PRO A 352 -9.37 -25.21 -28.53
C PRO A 352 -9.31 -25.94 -27.20
N ILE A 353 -8.10 -26.22 -26.68
CA ILE A 353 -7.90 -26.71 -25.31
C ILE A 353 -7.88 -25.51 -24.37
N TYR A 354 -8.98 -25.28 -23.65
CA TYR A 354 -9.05 -24.19 -22.66
C TYR A 354 -8.07 -24.46 -21.52
N GLY A 355 -7.44 -23.42 -20.97
CA GLY A 355 -6.47 -23.57 -19.87
C GLY A 355 -5.08 -24.16 -20.23
N GLN A 356 -4.77 -24.43 -21.50
CA GLN A 356 -3.57 -25.19 -21.90
C GLN A 356 -2.19 -24.54 -21.58
N TRP A 357 -2.08 -23.20 -21.52
CA TRP A 357 -0.77 -22.53 -21.46
C TRP A 357 -0.11 -22.46 -20.08
N PRO A 358 -0.83 -22.18 -18.97
CA PRO A 358 -0.24 -22.20 -17.62
C PRO A 358 0.48 -23.51 -17.28
N PRO A 359 -0.13 -24.71 -17.44
CA PRO A 359 0.56 -25.99 -17.23
C PRO A 359 1.49 -26.36 -18.39
N ALA A 360 1.41 -25.63 -19.52
CA ALA A 360 2.12 -25.92 -20.77
C ALA A 360 1.82 -27.32 -21.33
N ALA A 361 0.55 -27.71 -21.22
CA ALA A 361 0.01 -28.92 -21.82
C ALA A 361 -0.39 -28.63 -23.27
N ASP A 362 0.13 -29.39 -24.22
CA ASP A 362 -0.24 -29.27 -25.65
C ASP A 362 -1.37 -30.26 -26.04
N GLU A 363 -1.76 -31.16 -25.13
CA GLU A 363 -2.78 -32.19 -25.27
C GLU A 363 -3.60 -32.29 -23.97
N ILE A 364 -4.81 -32.85 -24.02
CA ILE A 364 -5.63 -33.11 -22.82
C ILE A 364 -5.00 -34.27 -22.04
N PRO A 365 -4.81 -34.18 -20.71
CA PRO A 365 -4.27 -35.28 -19.90
C PRO A 365 -5.14 -36.55 -19.98
N ASP A 366 -4.50 -37.73 -19.98
CA ASP A 366 -5.21 -39.01 -19.89
C ASP A 366 -5.82 -39.20 -18.48
N GLU A 367 -6.80 -40.11 -18.34
CA GLU A 367 -7.40 -40.44 -17.04
C GLU A 367 -6.34 -40.87 -16.00
N GLY A 368 -6.30 -40.16 -14.86
CA GLY A 368 -5.34 -40.39 -13.78
C GLY A 368 -3.99 -39.68 -13.94
N ASP A 369 -3.78 -38.94 -15.02
CA ASP A 369 -2.67 -38.00 -15.19
C ASP A 369 -3.09 -36.57 -14.82
N GLU A 370 -2.13 -35.81 -14.30
CA GLU A 370 -2.28 -34.42 -13.83
C GLU A 370 -2.01 -33.41 -14.97
N PRO A 371 -2.66 -32.22 -14.99
CA PRO A 371 -3.62 -31.74 -13.99
C PRO A 371 -5.08 -32.20 -14.24
N THR A 372 -5.79 -32.59 -13.18
CA THR A 372 -7.15 -33.16 -13.27
C THR A 372 -8.19 -32.16 -13.77
N TRP A 373 -8.23 -30.94 -13.20
CA TRP A 373 -9.13 -29.87 -13.63
C TRP A 373 -9.06 -29.55 -15.14
N LEU A 374 -7.88 -29.68 -15.77
CA LEU A 374 -7.70 -29.38 -17.20
C LEU A 374 -8.43 -30.38 -18.08
N ARG A 375 -8.43 -31.65 -17.64
CA ARG A 375 -9.15 -32.74 -18.28
C ARG A 375 -10.65 -32.50 -18.16
N GLU A 376 -11.17 -32.27 -16.95
CA GLU A 376 -12.60 -32.06 -16.69
C GLU A 376 -13.20 -30.87 -17.45
N LEU A 377 -12.50 -29.73 -17.43
CA LEU A 377 -12.88 -28.52 -18.17
C LEU A 377 -13.14 -28.78 -19.66
N ASN A 378 -12.33 -29.64 -20.25
CA ASN A 378 -12.35 -29.88 -21.68
C ASN A 378 -13.22 -31.10 -22.02
N GLU A 379 -13.19 -32.17 -21.25
CA GLU A 379 -13.92 -33.40 -21.57
C GLU A 379 -15.44 -33.26 -21.38
N ASP A 380 -15.90 -32.44 -20.43
CA ASP A 380 -17.32 -32.28 -20.15
C ASP A 380 -17.94 -31.03 -20.83
N PRO A 381 -19.01 -31.16 -21.63
CA PRO A 381 -19.68 -30.03 -22.25
C PRO A 381 -20.27 -29.03 -21.24
N ARG A 382 -20.61 -29.47 -20.02
CA ARG A 382 -21.14 -28.60 -18.95
C ARG A 382 -20.15 -27.53 -18.54
N TYR A 383 -18.85 -27.85 -18.47
CA TYR A 383 -17.78 -26.90 -18.15
C TYR A 383 -17.21 -26.23 -19.40
N ARG A 384 -17.25 -26.91 -20.55
CA ARG A 384 -16.76 -26.34 -21.81
C ARG A 384 -17.63 -25.20 -22.33
N ALA A 385 -18.93 -25.21 -22.03
CA ALA A 385 -19.85 -24.14 -22.39
C ALA A 385 -19.56 -22.81 -21.65
N PRO A 386 -19.41 -22.78 -20.31
CA PRO A 386 -18.92 -21.60 -19.58
C PRO A 386 -17.58 -21.08 -20.09
N ALA A 387 -16.62 -21.95 -20.40
CA ALA A 387 -15.35 -21.54 -20.99
C ALA A 387 -15.52 -20.87 -22.37
N ALA A 388 -16.49 -21.32 -23.17
CA ALA A 388 -16.86 -20.66 -24.41
C ALA A 388 -17.51 -19.28 -24.18
N PHE A 389 -18.34 -19.12 -23.14
CA PHE A 389 -18.88 -17.80 -22.77
C PHE A 389 -17.78 -16.81 -22.39
N GLY A 390 -16.78 -17.27 -21.65
CA GLY A 390 -15.61 -16.44 -21.35
C GLY A 390 -14.86 -16.02 -22.62
N THR A 391 -14.76 -16.94 -23.59
CA THR A 391 -14.18 -16.63 -24.90
C THR A 391 -15.00 -15.56 -25.65
N ASP A 392 -16.33 -15.69 -25.66
CA ASP A 392 -17.23 -14.75 -26.34
C ASP A 392 -17.14 -13.34 -25.74
N VAL A 393 -17.04 -13.22 -24.42
CA VAL A 393 -16.86 -11.93 -23.73
C VAL A 393 -15.57 -11.23 -24.17
N VAL A 394 -14.43 -11.94 -24.23
CA VAL A 394 -13.18 -11.34 -24.73
C VAL A 394 -13.32 -10.92 -26.19
N GLN A 395 -14.00 -11.71 -27.02
CA GLN A 395 -14.17 -11.40 -28.44
C GLN A 395 -15.04 -10.18 -28.68
N ASP A 396 -16.12 -10.01 -27.91
CA ASP A 396 -16.98 -8.83 -27.96
C ASP A 396 -16.23 -7.56 -27.51
N GLN A 397 -15.49 -7.65 -26.41
CA GLN A 397 -14.81 -6.52 -25.78
C GLN A 397 -13.33 -6.33 -26.20
N GLN A 398 -12.86 -7.07 -27.20
CA GLN A 398 -11.44 -7.17 -27.58
C GLN A 398 -10.72 -5.81 -27.73
N GLU A 399 -11.38 -4.80 -28.32
CA GLU A 399 -10.76 -3.49 -28.54
C GLU A 399 -10.59 -2.69 -27.24
N GLN A 400 -11.55 -2.80 -26.32
CA GLN A 400 -11.49 -2.15 -25.01
C GLN A 400 -10.44 -2.81 -24.11
N LEU A 401 -10.47 -4.13 -24.01
CA LEU A 401 -9.50 -4.91 -23.23
C LEU A 401 -8.07 -4.70 -23.73
N MET A 402 -7.86 -4.68 -25.05
CA MET A 402 -6.54 -4.39 -25.61
C MET A 402 -6.08 -2.96 -25.36
N ALA A 403 -6.99 -1.97 -25.40
CA ALA A 403 -6.64 -0.58 -25.10
C ALA A 403 -6.20 -0.39 -23.64
N GLU A 404 -6.84 -1.10 -22.71
CA GLU A 404 -6.46 -1.16 -21.29
C GLU A 404 -5.10 -1.84 -21.10
N ALA A 405 -4.92 -3.04 -21.66
CA ALA A 405 -3.67 -3.79 -21.57
C ALA A 405 -2.47 -2.96 -22.07
N TRP A 406 -2.62 -2.24 -23.20
CA TRP A 406 -1.54 -1.40 -23.71
C TRP A 406 -1.18 -0.22 -22.81
N ARG A 407 -2.10 0.26 -21.96
CA ARG A 407 -1.88 1.36 -21.03
C ARG A 407 -0.98 0.92 -19.87
N GLN A 408 -1.15 -0.31 -19.40
CA GLN A 408 -0.39 -0.87 -18.28
C GLN A 408 1.08 -1.13 -18.64
N VAL A 409 1.39 -1.46 -19.90
CA VAL A 409 2.73 -1.95 -20.33
C VAL A 409 3.64 -0.88 -20.98
N GLY A 410 3.27 0.41 -20.89
CA GLY A 410 3.97 1.54 -21.53
C GLY A 410 5.51 1.52 -21.38
N ASP A 411 6.01 1.47 -20.14
CA ASP A 411 7.45 1.52 -19.86
C ASP A 411 8.19 0.24 -20.25
N ILE A 412 7.54 -0.92 -20.10
CA ILE A 412 8.08 -2.23 -20.47
C ILE A 412 8.37 -2.30 -21.98
N ARG A 413 7.58 -1.62 -22.82
CA ARG A 413 7.84 -1.59 -24.28
C ARG A 413 9.12 -0.84 -24.63
N GLU A 414 9.35 0.31 -24.03
CA GLU A 414 10.59 1.06 -24.26
C GLU A 414 11.81 0.32 -23.69
N ALA A 415 11.66 -0.35 -22.53
CA ALA A 415 12.69 -1.25 -22.01
C ALA A 415 12.98 -2.42 -22.97
N ASN A 416 11.96 -3.11 -23.47
CA ASN A 416 12.10 -4.21 -24.42
C ASN A 416 12.74 -3.81 -25.75
N LYS A 417 12.45 -2.61 -26.24
CA LYS A 417 13.11 -2.04 -27.42
C LYS A 417 14.59 -1.79 -27.17
N LEU A 418 14.98 -1.37 -25.96
CA LEU A 418 16.39 -1.27 -25.57
C LEU A 418 17.05 -2.66 -25.49
N LEU A 419 16.39 -3.65 -24.89
CA LEU A 419 16.89 -5.03 -24.76
C LEU A 419 17.06 -5.71 -26.12
N ARG A 420 16.11 -5.56 -27.05
CA ARG A 420 16.23 -6.05 -28.44
C ARG A 420 17.45 -5.44 -29.15
N ARG A 421 17.70 -4.14 -28.96
CA ARG A 421 18.91 -3.46 -29.50
C ARG A 421 20.18 -3.96 -28.83
N ALA A 422 20.13 -4.25 -27.53
CA ALA A 422 21.25 -4.81 -26.79
C ALA A 422 21.61 -6.23 -27.25
N ARG A 423 20.62 -7.10 -27.49
CA ARG A 423 20.83 -8.43 -28.09
C ARG A 423 21.53 -8.33 -29.44
N LEU A 424 21.08 -7.42 -30.31
CA LEU A 424 21.74 -7.17 -31.59
C LEU A 424 23.19 -6.67 -31.41
N ALA A 425 23.40 -5.75 -30.47
CA ALA A 425 24.74 -5.24 -30.14
C ALA A 425 25.67 -6.34 -29.60
N ARG A 426 25.14 -7.27 -28.79
CA ARG A 426 25.85 -8.45 -28.28
C ARG A 426 26.27 -9.34 -29.41
N GLY A 427 25.33 -9.77 -30.27
CA GLY A 427 25.65 -10.63 -31.42
C GLY A 427 26.67 -9.98 -32.38
N ALA A 428 26.54 -8.68 -32.67
CA ALA A 428 27.47 -7.98 -33.55
C ALA A 428 28.86 -7.79 -32.92
N SER A 429 28.94 -7.51 -31.62
CA SER A 429 30.20 -7.32 -30.90
C SER A 429 30.89 -8.66 -30.65
N GLN A 430 30.14 -9.74 -30.42
CA GLN A 430 30.67 -11.09 -30.26
C GLN A 430 31.49 -11.50 -31.47
N GLN A 431 30.99 -11.25 -32.69
CA GLN A 431 31.73 -11.51 -33.93
C GLN A 431 33.04 -10.72 -34.06
N ILE A 432 33.18 -9.58 -33.37
CA ILE A 432 34.43 -8.81 -33.32
C ILE A 432 35.36 -9.38 -32.24
N HIS A 433 34.80 -9.79 -31.11
CA HIS A 433 35.50 -10.40 -29.98
C HIS A 433 36.05 -11.79 -30.34
N ASP A 434 35.28 -12.67 -30.98
CA ASP A 434 35.74 -13.97 -31.48
C ASP A 434 36.97 -13.82 -32.42
N ARG A 435 37.00 -12.74 -33.22
CA ARG A 435 38.16 -12.42 -34.07
C ARG A 435 39.34 -11.87 -33.30
N LEU A 436 39.13 -11.27 -32.13
CA LEU A 436 40.19 -10.81 -31.23
C LEU A 436 40.87 -12.00 -30.53
N ASP A 437 40.11 -13.05 -30.22
CA ASP A 437 40.60 -14.29 -29.61
C ASP A 437 41.53 -15.07 -30.54
N GLU A 438 41.25 -15.05 -31.85
CA GLU A 438 42.11 -15.68 -32.86
C GLU A 438 43.47 -14.94 -33.09
N LEU A 439 43.66 -13.73 -32.56
CA LEU A 439 44.86 -12.93 -32.80
C LEU A 439 45.98 -13.21 -31.78
N ASP A 440 47.23 -13.05 -32.22
CA ASP A 440 48.39 -13.11 -31.33
C ASP A 440 48.28 -12.09 -30.17
N PRO A 441 48.75 -12.41 -28.94
CA PRO A 441 48.66 -11.52 -27.78
C PRO A 441 49.23 -10.10 -28.02
N ALA A 442 50.35 -10.00 -28.74
CA ALA A 442 50.93 -8.70 -29.13
C ALA A 442 50.04 -7.90 -30.09
N ALA A 443 49.28 -8.59 -30.96
CA ALA A 443 48.33 -7.98 -31.87
C ALA A 443 47.09 -7.47 -31.12
N VAL A 444 46.58 -8.24 -30.15
CA VAL A 444 45.48 -7.84 -29.25
C VAL A 444 45.84 -6.53 -28.55
N LEU A 445 46.95 -6.50 -27.81
CA LEU A 445 47.40 -5.32 -27.05
C LEU A 445 47.63 -4.09 -27.95
N SER A 446 48.11 -4.28 -29.18
CA SER A 446 48.31 -3.18 -30.15
C SER A 446 47.02 -2.67 -30.80
N LEU A 447 45.97 -3.50 -30.83
CA LEU A 447 44.66 -3.11 -31.38
C LEU A 447 43.79 -2.43 -30.32
N THR A 448 43.89 -2.89 -29.07
CA THR A 448 43.08 -2.47 -27.93
C THR A 448 43.73 -1.39 -27.07
N GLU A 449 44.93 -0.88 -27.40
CA GLU A 449 45.63 0.18 -26.64
C GLU A 449 44.73 1.35 -26.17
N PRO A 450 43.79 1.88 -26.99
CA PRO A 450 42.92 2.97 -26.54
C PRO A 450 42.00 2.59 -25.36
N ALA A 451 41.72 1.30 -25.17
CA ALA A 451 40.91 0.77 -24.08
C ALA A 451 41.71 0.49 -22.80
N HIS A 452 43.05 0.35 -22.87
CA HIS A 452 43.89 -0.08 -21.75
C HIS A 452 43.81 0.81 -20.50
N ARG A 453 43.44 2.09 -20.64
CA ARG A 453 43.24 3.00 -19.50
C ARG A 453 41.92 2.78 -18.75
N ARG A 454 40.99 2.05 -19.36
CA ARG A 454 39.64 1.76 -18.85
C ARG A 454 39.45 0.28 -18.54
N THR A 455 40.39 -0.56 -18.98
CA THR A 455 40.41 -1.99 -18.69
C THR A 455 41.26 -2.25 -17.46
N ILE A 456 40.67 -2.87 -16.45
CA ILE A 456 41.38 -3.32 -15.25
C ILE A 456 41.80 -4.77 -15.50
N ASP A 457 43.04 -5.08 -15.12
CA ASP A 457 43.52 -6.45 -15.02
C ASP A 457 43.25 -6.91 -13.59
N GLU A 458 42.20 -7.70 -13.40
CA GLU A 458 41.70 -8.08 -12.07
C GLU A 458 42.75 -8.85 -11.26
N GLY A 459 43.56 -9.68 -11.91
CA GLY A 459 44.68 -10.38 -11.27
C GLY A 459 45.81 -9.47 -10.77
N MET A 460 45.87 -8.22 -11.22
CA MET A 460 46.87 -7.22 -10.80
C MET A 460 46.28 -6.01 -10.05
N GLY A 461 44.95 -5.88 -9.98
CA GLY A 461 44.27 -4.74 -9.34
C GLY A 461 44.59 -3.37 -9.94
N GLN A 462 45.09 -3.31 -11.19
CA GLN A 462 45.51 -2.08 -11.87
C GLN A 462 45.02 -2.07 -13.32
N THR A 463 44.96 -0.87 -13.92
CA THR A 463 44.61 -0.76 -15.36
C THR A 463 45.68 -1.40 -16.23
N VAL A 464 45.31 -2.01 -17.35
CA VAL A 464 46.26 -2.57 -18.34
C VAL A 464 47.29 -1.52 -18.79
N ALA A 465 46.90 -0.24 -18.89
CA ALA A 465 47.81 0.85 -19.20
C ALA A 465 48.88 1.09 -18.13
N ALA A 466 48.54 0.87 -16.85
CA ALA A 466 49.49 0.94 -15.73
C ALA A 466 50.42 -0.29 -15.75
N THR A 467 49.88 -1.48 -16.00
CA THR A 467 50.67 -2.72 -16.17
C THR A 467 51.71 -2.58 -17.28
N VAL A 468 51.31 -2.06 -18.45
CA VAL A 468 52.24 -1.76 -19.56
C VAL A 468 53.27 -0.71 -19.14
N LYS A 469 52.85 0.38 -18.48
CA LYS A 469 53.75 1.46 -18.04
C LYS A 469 54.81 0.98 -17.05
N ASN A 470 54.48 0.00 -16.21
CA ASN A 470 55.36 -0.55 -15.19
C ASN A 470 56.21 -1.73 -15.71
N SER A 471 56.08 -2.10 -16.99
CA SER A 471 56.81 -3.19 -17.63
C SER A 471 58.00 -2.71 -18.47
N ALA A 472 58.84 -3.66 -18.91
CA ALA A 472 59.90 -3.41 -19.88
C ALA A 472 59.38 -2.93 -21.26
N LEU A 473 58.10 -3.12 -21.57
CA LEU A 473 57.49 -2.73 -22.85
C LEU A 473 57.05 -1.25 -22.83
N PRO A 474 57.64 -0.39 -23.67
CA PRO A 474 57.24 1.01 -23.75
C PRO A 474 55.85 1.15 -24.37
N ALA A 475 54.94 1.87 -23.70
CA ALA A 475 53.57 2.12 -24.18
C ALA A 475 53.50 2.71 -25.60
N ALA A 476 54.54 3.44 -26.03
CA ALA A 476 54.64 3.98 -27.39
C ALA A 476 54.61 2.89 -28.49
N VAL A 477 55.08 1.68 -28.21
CA VAL A 477 55.13 0.54 -29.15
C VAL A 477 53.72 -0.03 -29.42
N LEU A 478 52.81 0.07 -28.46
CA LEU A 478 51.41 -0.34 -28.64
C LEU A 478 50.54 0.77 -29.28
N SER A 479 51.07 1.99 -29.39
CA SER A 479 50.29 3.15 -29.79
C SER A 479 49.75 3.07 -31.24
N PRO A 480 48.61 3.72 -31.53
CA PRO A 480 48.07 3.85 -32.88
C PRO A 480 49.02 4.57 -33.86
N ALA A 481 49.94 5.39 -33.35
CA ALA A 481 50.96 6.07 -34.15
C ALA A 481 52.03 5.07 -34.64
N PHE A 482 52.53 4.23 -33.73
CA PHE A 482 53.48 3.17 -34.06
C PHE A 482 52.87 2.17 -35.05
N ARG A 483 51.63 1.72 -34.78
CA ARG A 483 50.85 0.84 -35.68
C ARG A 483 50.71 1.39 -37.11
N ARG A 484 50.50 2.70 -37.26
CA ARG A 484 50.40 3.35 -38.59
C ARG A 484 51.73 3.35 -39.35
N ILE A 485 52.85 3.43 -38.64
CA ILE A 485 54.20 3.46 -39.23
C ILE A 485 54.68 2.05 -39.58
N THR A 486 54.35 1.04 -38.75
CA THR A 486 54.77 -0.37 -38.89
C THR A 486 53.83 -1.25 -39.69
N ARG A 487 52.65 -0.76 -40.12
CA ARG A 487 51.70 -1.54 -40.94
C ARG A 487 52.37 -2.15 -42.19
N PRO A 488 51.88 -3.29 -42.72
CA PRO A 488 52.52 -4.02 -43.83
C PRO A 488 52.84 -3.19 -45.08
N ASN A 489 52.05 -2.14 -45.37
CA ASN A 489 52.26 -1.20 -46.49
C ASN A 489 52.68 0.23 -46.06
N GLY A 490 53.10 0.37 -44.80
CA GLY A 490 53.49 1.62 -44.15
C GLY A 490 54.81 2.19 -44.67
N PRO A 491 55.13 3.44 -44.31
CA PRO A 491 56.37 4.11 -44.73
C PRO A 491 57.63 3.34 -44.30
N LEU A 492 57.58 2.69 -43.13
CA LEU A 492 58.71 1.94 -42.58
C LEU A 492 58.84 0.55 -43.23
N SER A 493 57.73 -0.19 -43.36
CA SER A 493 57.69 -1.49 -44.04
C SER A 493 58.17 -1.41 -45.50
N ARG A 494 57.80 -0.35 -46.23
CA ARG A 494 58.28 -0.09 -47.60
C ARG A 494 59.78 0.20 -47.70
N ARG A 495 60.39 0.75 -46.65
CA ARG A 495 61.83 1.09 -46.62
C ARG A 495 62.71 -0.08 -46.21
N ILE A 496 62.21 -0.97 -45.35
CA ILE A 496 63.00 -2.01 -44.69
C ILE A 496 62.68 -3.42 -45.23
N GLY A 497 61.65 -3.57 -46.07
CA GLY A 497 61.38 -4.82 -46.80
C GLY A 497 60.43 -5.78 -46.10
N GLY A 498 59.42 -5.25 -45.40
CA GLY A 498 58.46 -6.03 -44.62
C GLY A 498 58.78 -6.05 -43.13
N ILE A 499 57.80 -5.66 -42.32
CA ILE A 499 57.90 -5.65 -40.85
C ILE A 499 56.70 -6.42 -40.29
N ARG A 500 56.96 -7.37 -39.39
CA ARG A 500 55.93 -8.01 -38.56
C ARG A 500 55.87 -7.27 -37.23
N ARG A 501 54.76 -6.60 -36.93
CA ARG A 501 54.63 -5.74 -35.75
C ARG A 501 54.65 -6.54 -34.45
N GLU A 502 54.04 -7.72 -34.48
CA GLU A 502 53.87 -8.63 -33.35
C GLU A 502 55.25 -9.03 -32.82
N ARG A 503 56.11 -9.45 -33.76
CA ARG A 503 57.51 -9.77 -33.50
C ARG A 503 58.33 -8.59 -32.94
N ILE A 504 58.03 -7.34 -33.33
CA ILE A 504 58.73 -6.18 -32.75
C ILE A 504 58.27 -5.92 -31.32
N VAL A 505 56.97 -6.05 -31.03
CA VAL A 505 56.44 -5.93 -29.66
C VAL A 505 57.07 -6.99 -28.76
N GLU A 506 57.15 -8.24 -29.23
CA GLU A 506 57.81 -9.36 -28.55
C GLU A 506 59.31 -9.08 -28.36
N GLU A 507 60.05 -8.75 -29.42
CA GLU A 507 61.49 -8.54 -29.36
C GLU A 507 61.88 -7.31 -28.50
N VAL A 508 61.02 -6.28 -28.42
CA VAL A 508 61.21 -5.14 -27.50
C VAL A 508 60.89 -5.55 -26.06
N ASN A 509 59.79 -6.27 -25.83
CA ASN A 509 59.42 -6.77 -24.50
C ASN A 509 60.48 -7.74 -23.94
N ASP A 510 61.07 -8.56 -24.81
CA ASP A 510 62.11 -9.52 -24.43
C ASP A 510 63.50 -8.92 -24.27
N GLY A 511 63.68 -7.63 -24.58
CA GLY A 511 64.96 -6.92 -24.53
C GLY A 511 65.92 -7.26 -25.67
N THR A 512 65.44 -7.94 -26.73
CA THR A 512 66.22 -8.29 -27.93
C THR A 512 66.44 -7.08 -28.83
N ILE A 513 65.45 -6.18 -28.88
CA ILE A 513 65.56 -4.84 -29.45
C ILE A 513 65.65 -3.85 -28.30
N THR A 514 66.84 -3.29 -28.07
CA THR A 514 67.02 -2.18 -27.14
C THR A 514 66.64 -0.87 -27.83
N LEU A 515 65.82 -0.05 -27.17
CA LEU A 515 65.61 1.33 -27.60
C LEU A 515 66.92 2.09 -27.42
N GLY A 516 67.41 2.73 -28.48
CA GLY A 516 68.61 3.57 -28.39
C GLY A 516 68.39 4.75 -27.46
N ASP A 517 69.26 4.92 -26.48
CA ASP A 517 69.37 6.12 -25.66
C ASP A 517 70.06 7.22 -26.47
N ASP A 518 69.34 7.78 -27.44
CA ASP A 518 69.84 8.86 -28.27
C ASP A 518 69.65 10.18 -27.49
N GLY A 519 70.52 10.42 -26.51
CA GLY A 519 70.65 11.68 -25.76
C GLY A 519 71.08 12.89 -26.60
N THR A 520 70.76 12.93 -27.89
CA THR A 520 70.91 14.12 -28.76
C THR A 520 69.53 14.66 -29.10
N PRO A 521 69.16 15.86 -28.60
CA PRO A 521 67.94 16.52 -29.07
C PRO A 521 68.09 16.91 -30.54
N ALA A 522 66.96 16.97 -31.25
CA ALA A 522 66.94 17.45 -32.64
C ALA A 522 67.54 18.87 -32.74
N ASP A 523 68.24 19.15 -33.84
CA ASP A 523 68.86 20.46 -34.13
C ASP A 523 67.91 21.63 -33.80
N GLY A 524 68.24 22.41 -32.76
CA GLY A 524 67.57 23.68 -32.46
C GLY A 524 67.10 23.93 -31.02
N THR A 525 67.23 22.97 -30.09
CA THR A 525 66.83 23.16 -28.67
C THR A 525 68.03 23.13 -27.71
N GLN A 526 68.05 24.07 -26.75
CA GLN A 526 69.03 24.09 -25.65
C GLN A 526 68.40 23.48 -24.39
N VAL A 527 69.17 22.65 -23.68
CA VAL A 527 68.82 22.10 -22.37
C VAL A 527 69.79 22.67 -21.33
N ILE A 528 69.30 22.80 -20.10
CA ILE A 528 70.01 23.34 -18.93
C ILE A 528 71.26 22.48 -18.62
N ASP A 529 72.35 23.15 -18.28
CA ASP A 529 73.67 22.55 -17.97
C ASP A 529 73.60 21.49 -16.85
N ALA A 530 74.32 20.38 -17.01
CA ALA A 530 74.34 19.26 -16.07
C ALA A 530 74.83 19.66 -14.67
N ASP A 531 75.76 20.62 -14.61
CA ASP A 531 76.24 21.17 -13.34
C ASP A 531 75.14 21.97 -12.61
N LEU A 532 74.18 22.56 -13.33
CA LEU A 532 73.06 23.27 -12.72
C LEU A 532 71.98 22.30 -12.22
N ALA A 533 71.77 21.18 -12.91
CA ALA A 533 70.83 20.13 -12.46
C ALA A 533 71.30 19.45 -11.17
N GLU A 534 72.61 19.15 -11.06
CA GLU A 534 73.20 18.52 -9.87
C GLU A 534 73.20 19.48 -8.66
N ASN A 535 73.43 20.77 -8.87
CA ASN A 535 73.34 21.80 -7.82
C ASN A 535 71.90 22.07 -7.37
N VAL A 536 70.92 21.99 -8.27
CA VAL A 536 69.49 22.13 -7.92
C VAL A 536 68.99 20.91 -7.13
N CYS A 537 69.43 19.70 -7.49
CA CYS A 537 69.11 18.47 -6.75
C CYS A 537 69.67 18.44 -5.33
N SER A 538 70.96 18.73 -5.17
CA SER A 538 71.61 18.76 -3.86
C SER A 538 71.06 19.85 -2.93
N THR A 539 70.59 20.98 -3.49
CA THR A 539 69.96 22.05 -2.70
C THR A 539 68.50 21.76 -2.34
N ALA A 540 67.77 20.99 -3.17
CA ALA A 540 66.40 20.57 -2.89
C ALA A 540 66.36 19.45 -1.83
N LEU A 541 67.28 18.48 -1.90
CA LEU A 541 67.41 17.40 -0.92
C LEU A 541 68.03 17.87 0.41
N GLY A 542 68.89 18.89 0.41
CA GLY A 542 69.50 19.42 1.64
C GLY A 542 68.60 20.33 2.50
N ARG A 543 67.30 20.44 2.19
CA ARG A 543 66.33 21.31 2.91
C ARG A 543 65.14 20.58 3.54
N SER A 544 64.89 19.31 3.23
CA SER A 544 64.10 18.46 4.12
C SER A 544 64.98 18.13 5.32
N GLY A 545 64.46 18.32 6.54
CA GLY A 545 65.21 18.09 7.77
C GLY A 545 65.75 16.66 7.83
N GLU A 546 66.94 16.54 8.43
CA GLU A 546 67.63 15.31 8.87
C GLU A 546 66.86 14.00 8.59
N ASP A 547 67.22 13.36 7.47
CA ASP A 547 66.92 11.96 7.12
C ASP A 547 67.54 11.02 8.19
N SER A 548 66.86 10.81 9.32
CA SER A 548 67.29 9.79 10.29
C SER A 548 66.19 8.81 10.73
N ASP A 549 64.92 9.07 10.39
CA ASP A 549 63.81 8.27 10.95
C ASP A 549 63.30 7.15 10.02
N TRP A 550 63.60 7.18 8.72
CA TRP A 550 63.18 6.16 7.74
C TRP A 550 64.34 5.40 7.09
N GLU A 551 65.59 5.88 7.19
CA GLU A 551 66.79 5.20 6.66
C GLU A 551 67.12 3.90 7.44
N VAL A 552 66.60 3.74 8.67
CA VAL A 552 66.72 2.51 9.49
C VAL A 552 66.08 1.29 8.83
N LEU A 553 65.16 1.46 7.87
CA LEU A 553 64.56 0.34 7.14
C LEU A 553 65.51 -0.32 6.13
N GLY A 554 66.57 0.37 5.69
CA GLY A 554 67.40 -0.10 4.57
C GLY A 554 68.44 -1.17 4.93
N GLU A 555 69.04 -1.10 6.13
CA GLU A 555 70.11 -2.05 6.52
C GLU A 555 69.84 -2.83 7.83
N ALA A 556 68.89 -2.40 8.68
CA ALA A 556 68.51 -3.16 9.88
C ALA A 556 67.29 -4.09 9.68
N GLY A 557 66.64 -4.02 8.51
CA GLY A 557 65.41 -4.75 8.20
C GLY A 557 65.58 -6.13 7.56
N GLU A 558 66.78 -6.49 7.10
CA GLU A 558 67.05 -7.80 6.51
C GLU A 558 67.35 -8.85 7.59
N GLY A 559 66.30 -9.57 8.02
CA GLY A 559 66.40 -10.65 9.02
C GLY A 559 65.03 -11.22 9.40
N THR A 560 65.01 -12.36 10.10
CA THR A 560 63.78 -12.92 10.67
C THR A 560 63.26 -12.01 11.81
N LEU A 561 61.95 -11.97 12.04
CA LEU A 561 61.34 -11.19 13.13
C LEU A 561 61.99 -11.51 14.49
N GLU A 562 62.33 -12.77 14.74
CA GLU A 562 63.06 -13.22 15.93
C GLU A 562 64.43 -12.51 16.09
N ALA A 563 65.24 -12.47 15.03
CA ALA A 563 66.57 -11.82 15.07
C ALA A 563 66.48 -10.31 15.28
N ILE A 564 65.41 -9.69 14.76
CA ILE A 564 65.14 -8.26 14.90
C ILE A 564 64.69 -7.94 16.34
N VAL A 565 63.83 -8.77 16.94
CA VAL A 565 63.41 -8.63 18.35
C VAL A 565 64.59 -8.87 19.30
N GLU A 566 65.49 -9.81 19.00
CA GLU A 566 66.73 -10.03 19.76
C GLU A 566 67.66 -8.80 19.67
N THR A 567 67.82 -8.23 18.47
CA THR A 567 68.59 -7.00 18.26
C THR A 567 67.98 -5.83 19.04
N LEU A 568 66.66 -5.70 19.06
CA LEU A 568 65.94 -4.69 19.84
C LEU A 568 66.16 -4.86 21.35
N GLY A 569 66.17 -6.10 21.85
CA GLY A 569 66.56 -6.44 23.22
C GLY A 569 67.97 -5.96 23.56
N SER A 570 68.94 -6.27 22.70
CA SER A 570 70.32 -5.85 22.88
C SER A 570 70.50 -4.33 22.93
N ARG A 571 69.76 -3.58 22.10
CA ARG A 571 69.79 -2.11 22.11
C ARG A 571 69.16 -1.54 23.37
N CYS A 572 68.04 -2.09 23.82
CA CYS A 572 67.40 -1.72 25.10
C CYS A 572 68.39 -1.86 26.27
N GLN A 573 69.15 -2.96 26.30
CA GLN A 573 70.18 -3.21 27.30
C GLN A 573 71.30 -2.16 27.26
N VAL A 574 71.74 -1.76 26.07
CA VAL A 574 72.72 -0.67 25.92
C VAL A 574 72.19 0.64 26.52
N VAL A 575 70.93 1.02 26.28
CA VAL A 575 70.33 2.23 26.90
C VAL A 575 70.35 2.13 28.42
N ARG A 576 69.97 0.98 28.97
CA ARG A 576 69.96 0.73 30.42
C ARG A 576 71.35 0.86 31.03
N GLU A 577 72.36 0.23 30.44
CA GLU A 577 73.75 0.28 30.92
C GLU A 577 74.31 1.71 30.89
N ARG A 578 74.02 2.46 29.81
CA ARG A 578 74.43 3.86 29.66
C ARG A 578 73.74 4.76 30.68
N THR A 579 72.44 4.56 30.92
CA THR A 579 71.68 5.31 31.92
C THR A 579 72.18 5.01 33.34
N GLN A 580 72.53 3.76 33.64
CA GLN A 580 73.09 3.37 34.92
C GLN A 580 74.51 3.93 35.13
N ALA A 581 75.33 3.97 34.09
CA ALA A 581 76.65 4.61 34.12
C ALA A 581 76.53 6.13 34.33
N ALA A 582 75.58 6.77 33.64
CA ALA A 582 75.24 8.18 33.81
C ALA A 582 74.84 8.52 35.25
N MET A 583 73.98 7.70 35.87
CA MET A 583 73.59 7.87 37.28
C MET A 583 74.75 7.75 38.28
N ASN A 584 75.77 6.96 37.96
CA ASN A 584 76.94 6.78 38.82
C ASN A 584 77.97 7.92 38.67
N ALA A 585 78.00 8.56 37.50
CA ALA A 585 78.93 9.65 37.18
C ALA A 585 78.38 11.05 37.51
N TYR A 586 77.06 11.21 37.54
CA TYR A 586 76.39 12.49 37.75
C TYR A 586 76.02 12.73 39.23
N GLU A 587 76.46 13.85 39.80
CA GLU A 587 76.06 14.33 41.13
C GLU A 587 75.29 15.65 41.02
N GLY A 588 73.95 15.60 41.01
CA GLY A 588 73.10 16.78 40.85
C GLY A 588 71.60 16.50 41.07
N PRO A 589 70.72 17.53 40.98
CA PRO A 589 69.30 17.39 41.31
C PRO A 589 68.49 16.53 40.34
N ALA A 590 68.99 16.28 39.11
CA ALA A 590 68.30 15.45 38.12
C ALA A 590 68.43 13.93 38.35
N LEU A 591 69.15 13.51 39.40
CA LEU A 591 69.47 12.10 39.69
C LEU A 591 68.21 11.26 39.97
N ASP A 592 67.20 11.84 40.62
CA ASP A 592 65.91 11.16 40.83
C ASP A 592 65.14 10.96 39.53
N ARG A 593 65.26 11.89 38.57
CA ARG A 593 64.61 11.76 37.26
C ARG A 593 65.30 10.69 36.40
N LEU A 594 66.64 10.62 36.45
CA LEU A 594 67.40 9.53 35.82
C LEU A 594 67.03 8.15 36.42
N ARG A 595 66.76 8.06 37.73
CA ARG A 595 66.25 6.83 38.36
C ARG A 595 64.88 6.42 37.81
N THR A 596 63.96 7.37 37.66
CA THR A 596 62.63 7.10 37.12
C THR A 596 62.73 6.61 35.68
N PHE A 597 63.50 7.30 34.84
CA PHE A 597 63.77 6.90 33.46
C PHE A 597 64.34 5.47 33.38
N LEU A 598 65.35 5.17 34.19
CA LEU A 598 65.92 3.82 34.27
C LEU A 598 64.88 2.77 34.69
N SER A 599 64.01 3.08 35.65
CA SER A 599 63.00 2.13 36.14
C SER A 599 61.96 1.77 35.06
N HIS A 600 61.58 2.72 34.21
CA HIS A 600 60.70 2.47 33.07
C HIS A 600 61.38 1.57 32.05
N LEU A 601 62.67 1.82 31.74
CA LEU A 601 63.46 0.97 30.86
C LEU A 601 63.69 -0.44 31.44
N GLU A 602 63.91 -0.58 32.74
CA GLU A 602 64.05 -1.89 33.39
C GLU A 602 62.81 -2.76 33.19
N SER A 603 61.61 -2.19 33.21
CA SER A 603 60.38 -2.95 32.93
C SER A 603 60.29 -3.50 31.50
N VAL A 604 61.04 -2.92 30.56
CA VAL A 604 61.05 -3.29 29.14
C VAL A 604 62.22 -4.24 28.83
N CYS A 605 63.42 -3.96 29.35
CA CYS A 605 64.68 -4.61 28.94
C CYS A 605 65.14 -5.79 29.82
N ASP A 606 64.46 -6.15 30.91
CA ASP A 606 65.03 -7.10 31.90
C ASP A 606 64.97 -8.57 31.42
N GLU A 607 66.12 -9.12 30.98
CA GLU A 607 66.22 -10.51 30.50
C GLU A 607 66.08 -11.54 31.64
N ASP A 608 66.57 -11.24 32.85
CA ASP A 608 66.62 -12.20 33.96
C ASP A 608 65.26 -12.44 34.67
N ARG A 609 64.25 -11.60 34.44
CA ARG A 609 62.92 -11.67 35.09
C ARG A 609 61.74 -11.84 34.13
N GLY A 610 61.99 -12.07 32.84
CA GLY A 610 60.93 -12.11 31.84
C GLY A 610 60.34 -10.72 31.58
N GLY A 611 61.19 -9.74 31.31
CA GLY A 611 60.80 -8.40 30.87
C GLY A 611 59.98 -8.45 29.58
N LEU A 612 59.29 -7.34 29.26
CA LEU A 612 58.32 -7.31 28.18
C LEU A 612 58.92 -7.66 26.80
N LEU A 613 60.18 -7.31 26.52
CA LEU A 613 60.86 -7.73 25.28
C LEU A 613 61.13 -9.25 25.25
N GLY A 614 61.35 -9.89 26.39
CA GLY A 614 61.46 -11.35 26.48
C GLY A 614 60.12 -12.06 26.25
N SER A 615 59.02 -11.48 26.77
CA SER A 615 57.66 -11.94 26.44
C SER A 615 57.33 -11.75 24.97
N LEU A 616 57.77 -10.63 24.37
CA LEU A 616 57.61 -10.37 22.93
C LEU A 616 58.37 -11.42 22.10
N ALA A 617 59.63 -11.70 22.45
CA ALA A 617 60.44 -12.71 21.78
C ALA A 617 59.82 -14.12 21.90
N SER A 618 59.30 -14.47 23.08
CA SER A 618 58.64 -15.76 23.29
C SER A 618 57.32 -15.87 22.54
N GLY A 619 56.55 -14.78 22.46
CA GLY A 619 55.32 -14.73 21.67
C GLY A 619 55.60 -14.87 20.17
N VAL A 620 56.60 -14.17 19.65
CA VAL A 620 57.02 -14.28 18.24
C VAL A 620 57.53 -15.69 17.93
N ALA A 621 58.34 -16.30 18.80
CA ALA A 621 58.85 -17.65 18.61
C ALA A 621 57.78 -18.75 18.76
N ALA A 622 56.72 -18.48 19.51
CA ALA A 622 55.57 -19.39 19.68
C ALA A 622 54.46 -19.14 18.66
N GLU A 623 54.61 -18.14 17.77
CA GLU A 623 53.56 -17.65 16.85
C GLU A 623 52.23 -17.29 17.57
N ASP A 624 52.31 -16.87 18.84
CA ASP A 624 51.16 -16.41 19.63
C ASP A 624 50.94 -14.91 19.41
N TRP A 625 50.29 -14.57 18.30
CA TRP A 625 50.09 -13.18 17.87
C TRP A 625 49.21 -12.35 18.82
N SER A 626 48.30 -13.01 19.53
CA SER A 626 47.50 -12.39 20.59
C SER A 626 48.38 -11.90 21.75
N LEU A 627 49.33 -12.74 22.19
CA LEU A 627 50.30 -12.38 23.21
C LEU A 627 51.26 -11.30 22.70
N VAL A 628 51.65 -11.36 21.43
CA VAL A 628 52.53 -10.36 20.78
C VAL A 628 51.87 -8.98 20.77
N ASP A 629 50.62 -8.85 20.33
CA ASP A 629 49.91 -7.56 20.27
C ASP A 629 49.75 -6.94 21.66
N VAL A 630 49.26 -7.72 22.64
CA VAL A 630 49.12 -7.29 24.03
C VAL A 630 50.47 -6.84 24.60
N THR A 631 51.55 -7.54 24.27
CA THR A 631 52.90 -7.23 24.76
C THR A 631 53.46 -5.97 24.08
N LEU A 632 53.27 -5.80 22.77
CA LEU A 632 53.64 -4.57 22.04
C LEU A 632 52.94 -3.34 22.61
N GLY A 633 51.65 -3.46 22.95
CA GLY A 633 50.89 -2.40 23.61
C GLY A 633 51.45 -2.03 25.00
N LYS A 634 51.84 -3.02 25.80
CA LYS A 634 52.48 -2.81 27.10
C LYS A 634 53.85 -2.13 26.96
N ILE A 635 54.67 -2.54 25.99
CA ILE A 635 55.97 -1.92 25.73
C ILE A 635 55.78 -0.49 25.26
N ALA A 636 54.89 -0.23 24.31
CA ALA A 636 54.62 1.11 23.80
C ALA A 636 54.20 2.08 24.92
N ARG A 637 53.37 1.63 25.87
CA ARG A 637 52.99 2.45 27.03
C ARG A 637 54.19 2.80 27.91
N ARG A 638 55.04 1.81 28.23
CA ARG A 638 56.26 2.03 29.03
C ARG A 638 57.29 2.91 28.33
N LEU A 639 57.40 2.79 27.00
CA LEU A 639 58.29 3.64 26.21
C LEU A 639 57.78 5.07 26.11
N SER A 640 56.46 5.29 26.13
CA SER A 640 55.89 6.64 26.24
C SER A 640 56.27 7.29 27.58
N GLU A 641 56.12 6.56 28.70
CA GLU A 641 56.53 7.05 30.03
C GLU A 641 58.04 7.34 30.09
N ALA A 642 58.86 6.48 29.49
CA ALA A 642 60.30 6.70 29.37
C ALA A 642 60.63 7.91 28.47
N THR A 643 59.84 8.17 27.42
CA THR A 643 60.02 9.31 26.53
C THR A 643 59.80 10.62 27.27
N ASP A 644 58.71 10.73 28.05
CA ASP A 644 58.41 11.92 28.85
C ASP A 644 59.51 12.21 29.88
N ASP A 645 60.09 11.15 30.45
CA ASP A 645 61.23 11.27 31.36
C ASP A 645 62.50 11.71 30.63
N HIS A 646 62.76 11.18 29.44
CA HIS A 646 63.90 11.53 28.59
C HIS A 646 63.84 12.97 28.09
N GLU A 647 62.69 13.45 27.61
CA GLU A 647 62.50 14.84 27.19
C GLU A 647 62.65 15.82 28.36
N ALA A 648 62.16 15.44 29.54
CA ALA A 648 62.37 16.21 30.76
C ALA A 648 63.86 16.28 31.14
N LEU A 649 64.61 15.18 30.96
CA LEU A 649 66.07 15.16 31.17
C LEU A 649 66.82 16.02 30.15
N GLN A 650 66.42 16.00 28.87
CA GLN A 650 66.95 16.90 27.84
C GLN A 650 66.65 18.38 28.15
N THR A 651 65.46 18.69 28.68
CA THR A 651 65.13 20.06 29.09
C THR A 651 65.98 20.53 30.26
N LEU A 652 66.20 19.65 31.25
CA LEU A 652 67.05 19.96 32.41
C LEU A 652 68.52 20.13 32.00
N SER A 653 69.00 19.35 31.03
CA SER A 653 70.40 19.40 30.57
C SER A 653 70.78 20.75 29.95
N GLN A 654 69.82 21.47 29.34
CA GLN A 654 70.04 22.83 28.83
C GLN A 654 70.47 23.82 29.92
N SER A 655 70.12 23.55 31.19
CA SER A 655 70.44 24.40 32.34
C SER A 655 71.51 23.82 33.27
N ASP A 656 71.89 22.55 33.11
CA ASP A 656 72.93 21.85 33.88
C ASP A 656 73.99 21.22 32.95
N PRO A 657 75.14 21.90 32.75
CA PRO A 657 76.20 21.42 31.88
C PRO A 657 76.78 20.06 32.29
N ALA A 658 76.71 19.68 33.57
CA ALA A 658 77.18 18.38 34.04
C ALA A 658 76.22 17.25 33.65
N LEU A 659 74.91 17.54 33.56
CA LEU A 659 73.91 16.60 33.06
C LEU A 659 74.02 16.45 31.53
N ALA A 660 74.19 17.57 30.80
CA ALA A 660 74.39 17.55 29.35
C ALA A 660 75.61 16.70 28.96
N ALA A 661 76.74 16.90 29.67
CA ALA A 661 77.95 16.13 29.41
C ALA A 661 77.76 14.61 29.56
N VAL A 662 76.88 14.18 30.48
CA VAL A 662 76.62 12.76 30.73
C VAL A 662 75.54 12.19 29.79
N LEU A 663 74.58 12.99 29.34
CA LEU A 663 73.56 12.57 28.38
C LEU A 663 74.08 12.51 26.93
N GLU A 664 75.06 13.34 26.58
CA GLU A 664 75.61 13.50 25.21
C GLU A 664 77.00 12.83 25.01
N GLU A 665 77.56 12.12 26.00
CA GLU A 665 78.90 11.49 25.88
C GLU A 665 78.91 10.32 24.89
N ASP A 666 79.49 10.50 23.71
CA ASP A 666 79.40 9.55 22.58
C ASP A 666 79.87 8.10 22.91
N PRO A 667 78.98 7.07 22.82
CA PRO A 667 77.53 7.18 22.61
C PRO A 667 76.79 7.39 23.93
N GLY A 668 76.04 8.49 24.00
CA GLY A 668 75.39 8.99 25.22
C GLY A 668 74.03 8.34 25.45
N VAL A 669 73.43 8.60 26.62
CA VAL A 669 72.09 8.07 26.97
C VAL A 669 71.04 8.49 25.93
N THR A 670 71.12 9.73 25.44
CA THR A 670 70.17 10.27 24.48
C THR A 670 70.20 9.54 23.15
N THR A 671 71.38 9.46 22.52
CA THR A 671 71.55 8.78 21.23
C THR A 671 71.15 7.31 21.32
N ALA A 672 71.57 6.62 22.39
CA ALA A 672 71.21 5.22 22.59
C ALA A 672 69.68 5.03 22.72
N TYR A 673 69.00 5.92 23.45
CA TYR A 673 67.55 5.84 23.64
C TYR A 673 66.76 6.18 22.37
N GLU A 674 67.17 7.22 21.64
CA GLU A 674 66.53 7.62 20.38
C GLU A 674 66.68 6.53 19.31
N GLU A 675 67.86 5.92 19.17
CA GLU A 675 68.06 4.77 18.27
C GLU A 675 67.20 3.56 18.65
N PHE A 676 67.11 3.26 19.95
CA PHE A 676 66.25 2.18 20.44
C PHE A 676 64.76 2.46 20.21
N ARG A 677 64.31 3.69 20.46
CA ARG A 677 62.92 4.13 20.24
C ARG A 677 62.55 4.10 18.76
N ALA A 678 63.42 4.58 17.88
CA ALA A 678 63.24 4.53 16.44
C ALA A 678 63.15 3.08 15.95
N MET A 679 64.05 2.21 16.41
CA MET A 679 64.00 0.79 16.09
C MET A 679 62.72 0.12 16.59
N PHE A 680 62.28 0.37 17.84
CA PHE A 680 61.02 -0.18 18.35
C PHE A 680 59.82 0.23 17.49
N ALA A 681 59.76 1.50 17.07
CA ALA A 681 58.67 2.00 16.23
C ALA A 681 58.62 1.28 14.87
N VAL A 682 59.78 1.02 14.27
CA VAL A 682 59.91 0.26 13.02
C VAL A 682 59.49 -1.20 13.21
N VAL A 683 59.98 -1.86 14.24
CA VAL A 683 59.65 -3.27 14.54
C VAL A 683 58.15 -3.43 14.80
N ARG A 684 57.56 -2.51 15.56
CA ARG A 684 56.11 -2.50 15.83
C ARG A 684 55.31 -2.29 14.55
N LEU A 685 55.69 -1.34 13.70
CA LEU A 685 55.01 -1.10 12.43
C LEU A 685 55.08 -2.33 11.53
N ARG A 686 56.25 -3.00 11.47
CA ARG A 686 56.43 -4.21 10.69
C ARG A 686 55.58 -5.37 11.19
N ILE A 687 55.55 -5.63 12.49
CA ILE A 687 54.69 -6.70 13.08
C ILE A 687 53.21 -6.41 12.81
N VAL A 688 52.79 -5.15 12.92
CA VAL A 688 51.40 -4.75 12.62
C VAL A 688 51.07 -4.99 11.14
N VAL A 689 51.94 -4.56 10.23
CA VAL A 689 51.70 -4.61 8.77
C VAL A 689 51.87 -6.02 8.18
N GLU A 690 52.86 -6.78 8.63
CA GLU A 690 53.17 -8.10 8.07
C GLU A 690 52.37 -9.24 8.70
N VAL A 691 51.85 -9.06 9.92
CA VAL A 691 51.29 -10.18 10.68
C VAL A 691 49.92 -9.87 11.30
N LEU A 692 49.79 -8.80 12.09
CA LEU A 692 48.55 -8.56 12.85
C LEU A 692 47.34 -8.19 11.98
N PHE A 693 47.54 -7.52 10.83
CA PHE A 693 46.44 -7.31 9.88
C PHE A 693 45.95 -8.61 9.24
N GLU A 694 46.85 -9.57 8.99
CA GLU A 694 46.50 -10.83 8.32
C GLU A 694 45.72 -11.75 9.27
N ASP A 695 46.11 -11.77 10.55
CA ASP A 695 45.41 -12.46 11.64
C ASP A 695 44.00 -11.86 11.89
N ALA A 696 43.90 -10.53 11.98
CA ALA A 696 42.62 -9.84 12.13
C ALA A 696 41.69 -10.03 10.92
N CYS A 697 42.24 -10.03 9.70
CA CYS A 697 41.50 -10.34 8.49
C CYS A 697 41.01 -11.80 8.44
N THR A 698 41.77 -12.74 9.00
CA THR A 698 41.34 -14.14 9.10
C THR A 698 40.19 -14.27 10.09
N THR A 699 40.32 -13.65 11.26
CA THR A 699 39.29 -13.64 12.31
C THR A 699 37.99 -12.99 11.83
N ALA A 700 38.08 -11.87 11.09
CA ALA A 700 36.91 -11.19 10.55
C ALA A 700 36.13 -12.06 9.56
N ARG A 701 36.82 -12.84 8.70
CA ARG A 701 36.15 -13.76 7.76
C ARG A 701 35.45 -14.91 8.48
N GLU A 702 36.09 -15.50 9.48
CA GLU A 702 35.50 -16.57 10.28
C GLU A 702 34.25 -16.10 11.03
N GLN A 703 34.29 -14.90 11.61
CA GLN A 703 33.16 -14.31 12.31
C GLN A 703 32.02 -13.92 11.35
N LEU A 704 32.36 -13.41 10.16
CA LEU A 704 31.36 -13.04 9.15
C LEU A 704 30.65 -14.28 8.58
N ALA A 705 31.37 -15.37 8.33
CA ALA A 705 30.80 -16.64 7.85
C ALA A 705 29.94 -17.35 8.91
N ALA A 706 30.07 -16.98 10.20
CA ALA A 706 29.30 -17.55 11.30
C ALA A 706 28.03 -16.75 11.65
N LEU A 707 27.75 -15.66 10.93
CA LEU A 707 26.53 -14.86 11.14
C LEU A 707 25.33 -15.51 10.46
N ASP A 708 24.32 -15.83 11.27
CA ASP A 708 23.02 -16.33 10.81
C ASP A 708 21.96 -15.25 11.09
N VAL A 709 21.25 -14.82 10.05
CA VAL A 709 20.26 -13.73 10.10
C VAL A 709 19.04 -14.06 9.25
N ASP A 710 17.84 -13.99 9.83
CA ASP A 710 16.61 -14.37 9.14
C ASP A 710 15.96 -13.22 8.36
N HIS A 711 16.28 -11.97 8.70
CA HIS A 711 15.70 -10.78 8.09
C HIS A 711 16.33 -10.42 6.73
N SER A 712 15.52 -10.13 5.71
CA SER A 712 15.97 -9.88 4.32
C SER A 712 16.93 -8.69 4.20
N GLU A 713 16.68 -7.60 4.93
CA GLU A 713 17.55 -6.43 4.97
C GLU A 713 18.91 -6.75 5.63
N ALA A 714 18.92 -7.60 6.66
CA ALA A 714 20.14 -8.04 7.32
C ALA A 714 20.97 -8.98 6.42
N LYS A 715 20.32 -9.90 5.69
CA LYS A 715 20.98 -10.76 4.68
C LYS A 715 21.70 -9.94 3.62
N ARG A 716 21.06 -8.86 3.13
CA ARG A 716 21.68 -7.93 2.20
C ARG A 716 22.89 -7.20 2.81
N ALA A 717 22.77 -6.74 4.06
CA ALA A 717 23.86 -6.07 4.76
C ALA A 717 25.06 -7.00 5.01
N VAL A 718 24.83 -8.29 5.29
CA VAL A 718 25.88 -9.32 5.41
C VAL A 718 26.62 -9.51 4.09
N ALA A 719 25.91 -9.64 2.96
CA ALA A 719 26.54 -9.75 1.64
C ALA A 719 27.40 -8.50 1.30
N GLU A 720 26.92 -7.30 1.63
CA GLU A 720 27.71 -6.07 1.45
C GLU A 720 28.95 -6.02 2.36
N LEU A 721 28.89 -6.60 3.56
CA LEU A 721 30.05 -6.74 4.46
C LEU A 721 31.07 -7.75 3.93
N GLU A 722 30.66 -8.81 3.26
CA GLU A 722 31.55 -9.78 2.59
C GLU A 722 32.36 -9.13 1.47
N ASP A 723 31.73 -8.30 0.65
CA ASP A 723 32.39 -7.53 -0.40
C ASP A 723 33.43 -6.54 0.17
N LEU A 724 33.06 -5.82 1.23
CA LEU A 724 33.95 -4.87 1.90
C LEU A 724 35.13 -5.57 2.59
N CYS A 725 34.88 -6.72 3.23
CA CYS A 725 35.92 -7.55 3.83
C CYS A 725 36.91 -8.03 2.75
N THR A 726 36.41 -8.47 1.60
CA THR A 726 37.22 -8.88 0.45
C THR A 726 38.06 -7.72 -0.09
N ALA A 727 37.51 -6.51 -0.23
CA ALA A 727 38.27 -5.34 -0.68
C ALA A 727 39.39 -4.90 0.30
N LEU A 728 39.18 -5.12 1.60
CA LEU A 728 40.16 -4.78 2.63
C LEU A 728 41.26 -5.84 2.75
N CYS A 729 40.85 -7.11 2.82
CA CYS A 729 41.67 -8.24 3.23
C CYS A 729 42.08 -9.18 2.08
N GLY A 730 41.45 -9.07 0.91
CA GLY A 730 41.58 -10.02 -0.21
C GLY A 730 40.61 -11.20 -0.08
N ASP A 731 40.51 -12.05 -1.10
CA ASP A 731 39.76 -13.31 -1.03
C ASP A 731 40.66 -14.53 -0.69
N GLU A 732 40.05 -15.68 -0.42
CA GLU A 732 40.77 -16.96 -0.23
C GLU A 732 41.44 -17.48 -1.51
N LYS A 733 41.09 -16.91 -2.68
CA LYS A 733 41.59 -17.29 -4.01
C LYS A 733 42.85 -16.51 -4.43
N GLY A 734 43.29 -15.54 -3.62
CA GLY A 734 44.56 -14.81 -3.78
C GLY A 734 44.45 -13.41 -4.40
N THR A 735 43.28 -12.78 -4.47
CA THR A 735 43.20 -11.36 -4.86
C THR A 735 43.83 -10.46 -3.79
N ALA A 736 44.71 -9.54 -4.21
CA ALA A 736 45.46 -8.69 -3.31
C ALA A 736 44.57 -7.59 -2.71
N GLY A 737 44.21 -7.74 -1.42
CA GLY A 737 43.49 -6.72 -0.67
C GLY A 737 44.32 -5.47 -0.36
N SER A 738 43.67 -4.45 0.20
CA SER A 738 44.33 -3.21 0.63
C SER A 738 45.45 -3.46 1.66
N VAL A 739 45.32 -4.47 2.52
CA VAL A 739 46.38 -4.91 3.45
C VAL A 739 47.63 -5.39 2.70
N THR A 740 47.47 -6.22 1.66
CA THR A 740 48.58 -6.72 0.83
C THR A 740 49.26 -5.57 0.10
N GLN A 741 48.49 -4.60 -0.41
CA GLN A 741 49.02 -3.40 -1.06
C GLN A 741 49.80 -2.52 -0.09
N LEU A 742 49.34 -2.40 1.16
CA LEU A 742 50.03 -1.66 2.22
C LEU A 742 51.38 -2.32 2.53
N ARG A 743 51.40 -3.64 2.72
CA ARG A 743 52.63 -4.42 2.97
C ARG A 743 53.67 -4.20 1.87
N ASN A 744 53.26 -4.30 0.61
CA ASN A 744 54.16 -4.09 -0.53
C ASN A 744 54.68 -2.65 -0.59
N SER A 745 53.82 -1.67 -0.29
CA SER A 745 54.20 -0.25 -0.32
C SER A 745 55.17 0.11 0.83
N VAL A 746 55.00 -0.50 2.00
CA VAL A 746 55.92 -0.38 3.14
C VAL A 746 57.26 -1.02 2.83
N ALA A 747 57.28 -2.22 2.23
CA ALA A 747 58.51 -2.89 1.80
C ALA A 747 59.30 -2.09 0.75
N LEU A 748 58.60 -1.31 -0.09
CA LEU A 748 59.20 -0.45 -1.12
C LEU A 748 59.56 0.96 -0.63
N GLY A 749 59.23 1.33 0.62
CA GLY A 749 59.45 2.68 1.15
C GLY A 749 58.64 3.77 0.44
N ALA A 750 57.56 3.43 -0.25
CA ALA A 750 56.79 4.34 -1.09
C ALA A 750 55.76 5.15 -0.29
N VAL A 751 56.21 6.21 0.39
CA VAL A 751 55.40 6.99 1.35
C VAL A 751 54.08 7.54 0.77
N GLU A 752 54.05 7.95 -0.51
CA GLU A 752 52.82 8.39 -1.18
C GLU A 752 51.81 7.24 -1.40
N ASP A 753 52.30 6.07 -1.81
CA ASP A 753 51.47 4.89 -2.02
C ASP A 753 50.92 4.36 -0.70
N ILE A 754 51.73 4.36 0.37
CA ILE A 754 51.29 4.03 1.74
C ILE A 754 50.16 4.98 2.16
N ARG A 755 50.27 6.30 1.93
CA ARG A 755 49.20 7.27 2.23
C ARG A 755 47.92 7.00 1.45
N ALA A 756 48.03 6.69 0.16
CA ALA A 756 46.88 6.41 -0.70
C ALA A 756 46.14 5.13 -0.27
N VAL A 757 46.88 4.06 0.05
CA VAL A 757 46.31 2.80 0.52
C VAL A 757 45.63 2.97 1.88
N VAL A 758 46.28 3.66 2.81
CA VAL A 758 45.74 3.94 4.15
C VAL A 758 44.51 4.87 4.10
N ALA A 759 44.44 5.77 3.11
CA ALA A 759 43.24 6.58 2.85
C ALA A 759 42.06 5.72 2.38
N ARG A 760 42.33 4.73 1.52
CA ARG A 760 41.33 3.77 1.03
C ARG A 760 40.83 2.85 2.14
N MET A 761 41.74 2.26 2.94
CA MET A 761 41.37 1.34 4.03
C MET A 761 40.39 1.96 5.01
N ALA A 762 40.59 3.22 5.42
CA ALA A 762 39.64 3.84 6.36
C ALA A 762 38.27 4.17 5.73
N ARG A 763 38.19 4.37 4.41
CA ARG A 763 36.88 4.54 3.75
C ARG A 763 36.11 3.22 3.72
N ILE A 764 36.81 2.11 3.49
CA ILE A 764 36.22 0.77 3.52
C ILE A 764 35.73 0.47 4.95
N LEU A 765 36.53 0.75 5.97
CA LEU A 765 36.13 0.56 7.37
C LEU A 765 34.94 1.41 7.79
N ALA A 766 34.85 2.67 7.35
CA ALA A 766 33.69 3.53 7.63
C ALA A 766 32.39 3.03 6.96
N LEU A 767 32.49 2.40 5.78
CA LEU A 767 31.35 1.76 5.14
C LEU A 767 30.95 0.46 5.86
N ALA A 768 31.93 -0.30 6.33
CA ALA A 768 31.68 -1.53 7.08
C ALA A 768 30.99 -1.24 8.43
N GLU A 769 31.40 -0.20 9.15
CA GLU A 769 30.75 0.23 10.39
C GLU A 769 29.27 0.59 10.18
N ALA A 770 28.94 1.28 9.09
CA ALA A 770 27.55 1.63 8.75
C ALA A 770 26.67 0.39 8.46
N ARG A 771 27.25 -0.70 7.93
CA ARG A 771 26.53 -1.95 7.67
C ARG A 771 26.45 -2.86 8.90
N LEU A 772 27.48 -2.85 9.74
CA LEU A 772 27.48 -3.56 11.02
C LEU A 772 26.37 -3.05 11.95
N ALA A 773 26.02 -1.76 11.90
CA ALA A 773 24.89 -1.21 12.64
C ALA A 773 23.54 -1.84 12.24
N VAL A 774 23.32 -2.07 10.94
CA VAL A 774 22.09 -2.69 10.42
C VAL A 774 22.00 -4.17 10.83
N VAL A 775 23.12 -4.89 10.79
CA VAL A 775 23.21 -6.29 11.23
C VAL A 775 23.00 -6.40 12.74
N ALA A 776 23.55 -5.47 13.54
CA ALA A 776 23.43 -5.49 14.99
C ALA A 776 21.98 -5.35 15.49
N ASP A 777 21.14 -4.56 14.80
CA ASP A 777 19.72 -4.40 15.14
C ASP A 777 18.89 -5.68 14.95
N HIS A 778 19.37 -6.62 14.12
CA HIS A 778 18.60 -7.79 13.69
C HIS A 778 19.23 -9.14 14.09
N ALA A 779 20.47 -9.16 14.61
CA ALA A 779 21.23 -10.39 14.87
C ALA A 779 21.31 -10.85 16.34
N ASN A 780 20.42 -10.38 17.23
CA ASN A 780 20.34 -10.78 18.65
C ASN A 780 21.70 -10.85 19.40
N GLY A 781 22.63 -9.94 19.07
CA GLY A 781 23.96 -9.85 19.70
C GLY A 781 25.09 -10.65 19.05
N ASN A 782 24.83 -11.46 18.01
CA ASN A 782 25.86 -12.26 17.32
C ASN A 782 26.86 -11.42 16.49
N GLY A 783 26.55 -10.14 16.20
CA GLY A 783 27.43 -9.23 15.45
C GLY A 783 28.57 -8.58 16.27
N GLN A 784 28.55 -8.68 17.61
CA GLN A 784 29.50 -7.99 18.48
C GLN A 784 30.97 -8.44 18.30
N PRO A 785 31.29 -9.74 18.13
CA PRO A 785 32.66 -10.17 17.89
C PRO A 785 33.26 -9.58 16.61
N LEU A 786 32.45 -9.44 15.55
CA LEU A 786 32.87 -8.87 14.28
C LEU A 786 33.11 -7.35 14.38
N SER A 787 32.27 -6.63 15.13
CA SER A 787 32.50 -5.20 15.36
C SER A 787 33.79 -4.94 16.12
N GLU A 788 34.11 -5.76 17.13
CA GLU A 788 35.38 -5.66 17.87
C GLU A 788 36.60 -5.88 16.97
N THR A 789 36.53 -6.85 16.05
CA THR A 789 37.59 -7.09 15.06
C THR A 789 37.74 -5.91 14.08
N CYS A 790 36.64 -5.31 13.62
CA CYS A 790 36.68 -4.13 12.75
C CYS A 790 37.30 -2.90 13.45
N GLU A 791 36.96 -2.66 14.72
CA GLU A 791 37.57 -1.61 15.54
C GLU A 791 39.08 -1.83 15.70
N GLN A 792 39.51 -3.09 15.88
CA GLN A 792 40.93 -3.45 15.98
C GLN A 792 41.69 -3.11 14.68
N ILE A 793 41.10 -3.42 13.53
CA ILE A 793 41.67 -3.09 12.21
C ILE A 793 41.73 -1.57 12.00
N GLU A 794 40.71 -0.82 12.40
CA GLU A 794 40.71 0.64 12.34
C GLU A 794 41.80 1.26 13.23
N TRP A 795 42.01 0.68 14.41
CA TRP A 795 43.10 1.11 15.29
C TRP A 795 44.47 0.92 14.64
N TYR A 796 44.71 -0.22 13.98
CA TYR A 796 45.96 -0.44 13.23
C TYR A 796 46.10 0.55 12.06
N VAL A 797 45.04 0.82 11.30
CA VAL A 797 45.06 1.83 10.22
C VAL A 797 45.39 3.23 10.78
N THR A 798 44.83 3.57 11.94
CA THR A 798 45.10 4.84 12.63
C THR A 798 46.55 4.93 13.11
N LEU A 799 47.13 3.82 13.59
CA LEU A 799 48.53 3.74 13.98
C LEU A 799 49.46 4.08 12.80
N VAL A 800 49.18 3.50 11.62
CA VAL A 800 49.93 3.78 10.39
C VAL A 800 49.75 5.25 9.95
N ARG A 801 48.53 5.80 10.06
CA ARG A 801 48.26 7.23 9.78
C ARG A 801 49.05 8.18 10.67
N ARG A 802 49.09 7.93 11.98
CA ARG A 802 49.83 8.77 12.92
C ARG A 802 51.31 8.83 12.54
N ARG A 803 51.92 7.68 12.21
CA ARG A 803 53.31 7.65 11.78
C ARG A 803 53.56 8.36 10.44
N LEU A 804 52.59 8.31 9.52
CA LEU A 804 52.65 9.06 8.25
C LEU A 804 52.49 10.57 8.41
N ALA A 805 51.83 11.03 9.48
CA ALA A 805 51.63 12.44 9.78
C ALA A 805 52.90 13.11 10.35
N ASP A 806 53.77 12.33 10.99
CA ASP A 806 55.04 12.79 11.55
C ASP A 806 56.16 12.94 10.49
N ALA A 807 55.93 12.51 9.24
CA ALA A 807 56.88 12.66 8.13
C ALA A 807 56.66 13.98 7.37
N PRO A 808 57.55 15.00 7.48
CA PRO A 808 57.34 16.31 6.86
C PRO A 808 57.51 16.23 5.33
N THR A 809 56.57 16.82 4.57
CA THR A 809 56.72 16.99 3.10
C THR A 809 56.84 18.47 2.74
N ASP A 810 57.90 18.86 2.01
CA ASP A 810 57.96 20.13 1.28
C ASP A 810 57.53 19.89 -0.18
N PRO A 811 56.28 20.25 -0.55
CA PRO A 811 55.73 19.96 -1.88
C PRO A 811 56.47 20.68 -3.02
N VAL A 812 57.30 21.68 -2.73
CA VAL A 812 58.13 22.36 -3.73
C VAL A 812 59.45 21.62 -3.95
N ALA A 813 60.01 20.99 -2.91
CA ALA A 813 61.22 20.17 -3.01
C ALA A 813 60.94 18.87 -3.79
N ASP A 814 59.81 18.21 -3.55
CA ASP A 814 59.42 16.96 -4.23
C ASP A 814 59.12 17.16 -5.72
N ALA A 815 58.49 18.28 -6.09
CA ALA A 815 58.24 18.61 -7.50
C ALA A 815 59.54 18.93 -8.27
N LEU A 816 60.55 19.49 -7.60
CA LEU A 816 61.87 19.75 -8.18
C LEU A 816 62.73 18.48 -8.24
N ALA A 817 62.70 17.64 -7.21
CA ALA A 817 63.41 16.35 -7.19
C ALA A 817 62.88 15.39 -8.28
N GLY A 818 61.55 15.34 -8.46
CA GLY A 818 60.89 14.52 -9.47
C GLY A 818 61.16 14.95 -10.93
N SER A 819 61.68 16.16 -11.16
CA SER A 819 61.93 16.71 -12.50
C SER A 819 63.41 16.95 -12.82
N ALA A 820 64.28 17.16 -11.83
CA ALA A 820 65.68 17.51 -12.04
C ALA A 820 66.69 16.40 -11.64
N CYS A 821 66.33 15.43 -10.80
CA CYS A 821 67.28 14.42 -10.33
C CYS A 821 67.22 13.14 -11.17
N PRO A 822 68.36 12.56 -11.58
CA PRO A 822 68.36 11.25 -12.21
C PRO A 822 67.82 10.23 -11.19
N ARG A 823 66.68 9.60 -11.52
CA ARG A 823 66.18 8.47 -10.73
C ARG A 823 67.24 7.38 -10.73
N PRO A 824 67.49 6.68 -9.60
CA PRO A 824 68.21 5.42 -9.66
C PRO A 824 67.49 4.55 -10.69
N THR A 825 68.23 4.09 -11.71
CA THR A 825 67.69 3.14 -12.69
C THR A 825 67.15 1.95 -11.91
N PRO A 826 65.84 1.65 -11.98
CA PRO A 826 65.33 0.42 -11.40
C PRO A 826 66.08 -0.72 -12.05
N ASP A 827 66.47 -1.71 -11.25
CA ASP A 827 66.83 -3.02 -11.77
C ASP A 827 65.73 -3.45 -12.75
N ALA A 828 66.13 -4.00 -13.91
CA ALA A 828 65.32 -4.13 -15.12
C ALA A 828 63.82 -4.37 -14.85
N SER A 829 62.97 -3.40 -15.24
CA SER A 829 61.51 -3.54 -15.15
C SER A 829 61.10 -4.92 -15.69
N PRO A 830 60.19 -5.64 -15.01
CA PRO A 830 59.84 -6.99 -15.41
C PRO A 830 59.25 -6.98 -16.83
N LYS A 831 59.51 -8.06 -17.58
CA LYS A 831 58.90 -8.28 -18.89
C LYS A 831 57.38 -8.31 -18.72
N LEU A 832 56.65 -7.72 -19.66
CA LEU A 832 55.20 -7.82 -19.69
C LEU A 832 54.83 -9.25 -20.08
N ASP A 833 54.00 -9.91 -19.28
CA ASP A 833 53.36 -11.16 -19.72
C ASP A 833 52.30 -10.83 -20.78
N LEU A 834 52.69 -10.93 -22.05
CA LEU A 834 51.82 -10.56 -23.16
C LEU A 834 50.57 -11.43 -23.23
N GLU A 835 50.69 -12.72 -22.89
CA GLU A 835 49.60 -13.69 -22.95
C GLU A 835 48.57 -13.39 -21.86
N ARG A 836 49.00 -13.30 -20.60
CA ARG A 836 48.12 -12.94 -19.47
C ARG A 836 47.47 -11.58 -19.66
N THR A 837 48.25 -10.58 -20.10
CA THR A 837 47.73 -9.21 -20.26
C THR A 837 46.76 -9.11 -21.44
N ALA A 838 46.98 -9.87 -22.52
CA ALA A 838 46.03 -9.95 -23.62
C ALA A 838 44.75 -10.67 -23.19
N GLU A 839 44.86 -11.72 -22.39
CA GLU A 839 43.71 -12.45 -21.84
C GLU A 839 42.85 -11.57 -20.92
N ALA A 840 43.48 -10.83 -20.01
CA ALA A 840 42.77 -9.85 -19.18
C ALA A 840 42.02 -8.78 -20.01
N VAL A 841 42.54 -8.43 -21.19
CA VAL A 841 41.82 -7.51 -22.10
C VAL A 841 40.67 -8.20 -22.82
N ARG A 842 40.82 -9.47 -23.21
CA ARG A 842 39.74 -10.24 -23.86
C ARG A 842 38.57 -10.44 -22.90
N GLU A 843 38.85 -10.89 -21.69
CA GLU A 843 37.87 -11.09 -20.62
C GLU A 843 37.13 -9.78 -20.30
N ALA A 844 37.85 -8.71 -20.02
CA ALA A 844 37.25 -7.42 -19.71
C ALA A 844 36.56 -6.71 -20.90
N THR A 845 36.64 -7.26 -22.11
CA THR A 845 35.93 -6.75 -23.29
C THR A 845 34.91 -7.73 -23.85
N ASP A 846 34.62 -8.82 -23.13
CA ASP A 846 33.65 -9.82 -23.54
C ASP A 846 32.25 -9.17 -23.68
N PRO A 847 31.65 -9.16 -24.88
CA PRO A 847 30.31 -8.65 -25.10
C PRO A 847 29.22 -9.43 -24.38
N ALA A 848 29.45 -10.70 -24.03
CA ALA A 848 28.53 -11.51 -23.26
C ALA A 848 28.29 -10.94 -21.86
N GLU A 849 29.33 -10.37 -21.23
CA GLU A 849 29.28 -9.75 -19.91
C GLU A 849 29.04 -8.23 -19.99
N THR A 850 29.85 -7.52 -20.78
CA THR A 850 29.89 -6.05 -20.77
C THR A 850 28.60 -5.38 -21.26
N ILE A 851 27.80 -6.04 -22.11
CA ILE A 851 26.55 -5.48 -22.63
C ILE A 851 25.40 -5.66 -21.63
N PRO A 852 25.15 -6.84 -21.05
CA PRO A 852 24.25 -6.99 -19.91
C PRO A 852 24.55 -6.02 -18.77
N GLU A 853 25.81 -5.87 -18.36
CA GLU A 853 26.18 -4.92 -17.29
C GLU A 853 25.80 -3.47 -17.63
N ARG A 854 26.05 -3.06 -18.87
CA ARG A 854 25.66 -1.75 -19.36
C ARG A 854 24.13 -1.58 -19.41
N MET A 855 23.38 -2.64 -19.67
CA MET A 855 21.91 -2.61 -19.67
C MET A 855 21.38 -2.56 -18.24
N ALA A 856 21.91 -3.36 -17.32
CA ALA A 856 21.58 -3.32 -15.90
C ALA A 856 21.78 -1.91 -15.31
N ALA A 857 22.92 -1.27 -15.60
CA ALA A 857 23.20 0.10 -15.16
C ALA A 857 22.28 1.16 -15.80
N ARG A 858 21.67 0.88 -16.96
CA ARG A 858 20.77 1.82 -17.66
C ARG A 858 19.31 1.67 -17.27
N LEU A 859 18.88 0.45 -16.96
CA LEU A 859 17.51 0.11 -16.62
C LEU A 859 17.23 0.18 -15.12
N GLY A 860 18.27 0.35 -14.28
CA GLY A 860 18.23 0.85 -12.90
C GLY A 860 16.96 0.51 -12.13
N GLY A 861 16.90 -0.68 -11.52
CA GLY A 861 15.73 -1.16 -10.75
C GLY A 861 15.25 -2.56 -11.17
N LEU A 862 15.74 -3.11 -12.28
CA LEU A 862 15.46 -4.47 -12.72
C LEU A 862 16.69 -5.36 -12.51
N GLU A 863 16.50 -6.48 -11.79
CA GLU A 863 17.49 -7.56 -11.59
C GLU A 863 17.63 -8.40 -12.86
N ILE A 864 18.20 -7.77 -13.89
CA ILE A 864 18.35 -8.37 -15.21
C ILE A 864 19.41 -9.49 -15.21
N ARG A 865 20.31 -9.48 -14.21
CA ARG A 865 21.42 -10.45 -14.09
C ARG A 865 20.96 -11.84 -13.69
N ASP A 866 19.89 -11.93 -12.90
CA ASP A 866 19.38 -13.19 -12.35
C ASP A 866 18.50 -13.96 -13.35
N ARG A 867 18.31 -13.39 -14.54
CA ARG A 867 17.55 -13.99 -15.62
C ARG A 867 18.40 -14.96 -16.43
N THR A 868 17.82 -16.08 -16.86
CA THR A 868 18.47 -17.10 -17.72
C THR A 868 19.11 -16.52 -18.98
N ASP A 869 18.48 -15.53 -19.63
CA ASP A 869 19.14 -14.62 -20.58
C ASP A 869 18.90 -13.18 -20.14
N PRO A 870 19.94 -12.46 -19.68
CA PRO A 870 19.83 -11.07 -19.26
C PRO A 870 19.27 -10.14 -20.33
N LEU A 871 19.45 -10.46 -21.61
CA LEU A 871 18.93 -9.62 -22.69
C LEU A 871 17.56 -10.10 -23.22
N ALA A 872 17.03 -11.20 -22.65
CA ALA A 872 15.64 -11.37 -22.22
C ALA A 872 14.67 -10.25 -22.61
N GLN A 873 13.75 -10.45 -23.57
CA GLN A 873 12.56 -9.61 -23.56
C GLN A 873 11.85 -9.80 -22.21
N ILE A 874 11.49 -8.71 -21.54
CA ILE A 874 10.65 -8.71 -20.35
C ILE A 874 9.25 -9.07 -20.80
N MET A 875 8.73 -10.18 -20.28
CA MET A 875 7.36 -10.58 -20.50
C MET A 875 6.47 -9.91 -19.44
N ALA A 876 5.22 -9.64 -19.79
CA ALA A 876 4.23 -9.02 -18.93
C ALA A 876 2.85 -9.58 -19.27
N HIS A 877 1.96 -9.57 -18.28
CA HIS A 877 0.53 -9.75 -18.48
C HIS A 877 -0.19 -8.50 -17.95
N PRO A 878 -1.29 -8.07 -18.58
CA PRO A 878 -2.19 -7.11 -17.97
C PRO A 878 -2.98 -7.78 -16.83
N GLU A 879 -3.52 -6.96 -15.93
CA GLU A 879 -4.49 -7.35 -14.91
C GLU A 879 -5.74 -6.49 -15.08
N PHE A 880 -6.92 -7.11 -14.90
CA PHE A 880 -8.21 -6.44 -15.05
C PHE A 880 -9.00 -6.55 -13.75
N ASP A 881 -9.39 -5.40 -13.20
CA ASP A 881 -10.09 -5.29 -11.91
C ASP A 881 -11.63 -5.37 -12.04
N GLU A 882 -12.14 -5.49 -13.26
CA GLU A 882 -13.56 -5.53 -13.56
C GLU A 882 -14.14 -6.90 -13.13
N PRO A 883 -15.25 -6.93 -12.36
CA PRO A 883 -15.95 -8.17 -12.02
C PRO A 883 -16.51 -8.85 -13.28
N MET A 884 -16.10 -10.09 -13.56
CA MET A 884 -16.43 -10.75 -14.82
C MET A 884 -17.85 -11.34 -14.92
N TYR A 885 -18.66 -11.30 -13.86
CA TYR A 885 -20.09 -11.64 -13.94
C TYR A 885 -20.89 -10.61 -14.77
N ALA A 886 -20.51 -9.33 -14.73
CA ALA A 886 -21.27 -8.26 -15.40
C ALA A 886 -21.16 -8.35 -16.95
N PRO A 887 -19.97 -8.55 -17.55
CA PRO A 887 -19.87 -8.84 -18.99
C PRO A 887 -20.64 -10.10 -19.42
N LEU A 888 -20.70 -11.13 -18.58
CA LEU A 888 -21.46 -12.35 -18.86
C LEU A 888 -22.97 -12.08 -18.87
N ARG A 889 -23.45 -11.35 -17.86
CA ARG A 889 -24.84 -10.87 -17.76
C ARG A 889 -25.23 -10.03 -18.98
N ASP A 890 -24.36 -9.10 -19.38
CA ASP A 890 -24.61 -8.17 -20.49
C ASP A 890 -24.66 -8.91 -21.84
N LEU A 891 -23.94 -10.03 -21.97
CA LEU A 891 -24.08 -10.94 -23.12
C LEU A 891 -25.46 -11.61 -23.12
N SER A 892 -25.83 -12.22 -21.99
CA SER A 892 -27.17 -12.75 -21.72
C SER A 892 -27.29 -13.17 -20.26
N GLN A 893 -28.33 -12.71 -19.56
CA GLN A 893 -28.61 -13.08 -18.16
C GLN A 893 -28.86 -14.60 -18.01
N GLU A 894 -29.42 -15.23 -19.04
CA GLU A 894 -29.59 -16.70 -19.13
C GLU A 894 -28.28 -17.49 -19.18
N ASN A 895 -27.13 -16.83 -19.35
CA ASN A 895 -25.82 -17.49 -19.24
C ASN A 895 -25.27 -17.44 -17.81
N LEU A 896 -25.77 -16.53 -16.97
CA LEU A 896 -25.39 -16.44 -15.57
C LEU A 896 -26.32 -17.27 -14.69
N VAL A 897 -27.63 -17.04 -14.82
CA VAL A 897 -28.68 -17.77 -14.09
C VAL A 897 -29.77 -18.15 -15.08
N PRO A 898 -29.64 -19.31 -15.75
CA PRO A 898 -30.71 -19.82 -16.60
C PRO A 898 -32.05 -19.88 -15.86
N GLY A 899 -33.15 -19.46 -16.49
CA GLY A 899 -34.48 -19.53 -15.86
C GLY A 899 -34.78 -18.44 -14.83
N VAL A 900 -33.90 -17.45 -14.64
CA VAL A 900 -34.14 -16.31 -13.73
C VAL A 900 -35.42 -15.53 -14.07
N GLY A 901 -35.83 -15.53 -15.35
CA GLY A 901 -37.08 -14.91 -15.78
C GLY A 901 -38.34 -15.56 -15.21
N ASP A 902 -38.26 -16.84 -14.80
CA ASP A 902 -39.37 -17.64 -14.27
C ASP A 902 -39.56 -17.50 -12.75
N VAL A 903 -38.61 -16.86 -12.05
CA VAL A 903 -38.71 -16.55 -10.61
C VAL A 903 -39.96 -15.69 -10.34
N PRO A 904 -40.83 -15.99 -9.37
CA PRO A 904 -42.03 -15.18 -9.13
C PRO A 904 -41.72 -13.70 -8.81
N LEU A 905 -42.61 -12.78 -9.20
CA LEU A 905 -42.49 -11.37 -8.80
C LEU A 905 -42.73 -11.22 -7.30
N ASP A 906 -42.05 -10.27 -6.66
CA ASP A 906 -42.13 -10.02 -5.21
C ASP A 906 -41.79 -11.27 -4.39
N SER A 907 -40.70 -11.94 -4.77
CA SER A 907 -40.23 -13.16 -4.09
C SER A 907 -38.80 -13.02 -3.59
N VAL A 908 -38.49 -13.81 -2.58
CA VAL A 908 -37.16 -13.99 -2.04
C VAL A 908 -36.87 -15.48 -1.91
N GLY A 909 -35.72 -15.91 -2.40
CA GLY A 909 -35.30 -17.30 -2.36
C GLY A 909 -33.78 -17.41 -2.27
N VAL A 910 -33.30 -18.62 -2.03
CA VAL A 910 -31.87 -18.90 -1.90
C VAL A 910 -31.44 -19.84 -3.03
N LEU A 911 -30.27 -19.58 -3.59
CA LEU A 911 -29.54 -20.42 -4.55
C LEU A 911 -28.14 -20.71 -3.98
N GLU A 912 -27.38 -21.56 -4.64
CA GLU A 912 -25.96 -21.76 -4.37
C GLU A 912 -25.10 -21.31 -5.56
N THR A 913 -23.86 -20.91 -5.29
CA THR A 913 -22.85 -20.68 -6.33
C THR A 913 -22.35 -22.00 -6.91
N ASN A 914 -22.00 -22.02 -8.19
CA ASN A 914 -21.32 -23.15 -8.83
C ASN A 914 -19.81 -22.86 -9.04
N PRO A 915 -18.90 -23.37 -8.17
CA PRO A 915 -17.45 -23.12 -8.29
C PRO A 915 -16.85 -23.55 -9.63
N ALA A 916 -17.24 -24.73 -10.12
CA ALA A 916 -16.73 -25.29 -11.37
C ALA A 916 -17.11 -24.43 -12.59
N PHE A 917 -18.32 -23.85 -12.59
CA PHE A 917 -18.74 -22.87 -13.60
C PHE A 917 -17.82 -21.64 -13.57
N VAL A 918 -17.57 -21.08 -12.39
CA VAL A 918 -16.76 -19.86 -12.22
C VAL A 918 -15.34 -20.10 -12.72
N GLU A 919 -14.71 -21.20 -12.33
CA GLU A 919 -13.38 -21.58 -12.82
C GLU A 919 -13.37 -21.75 -14.34
N ALA A 920 -14.31 -22.53 -14.88
CA ALA A 920 -14.38 -22.80 -16.31
C ALA A 920 -14.53 -21.52 -17.14
N TYR A 921 -15.42 -20.62 -16.73
CA TYR A 921 -15.62 -19.32 -17.37
C TYR A 921 -14.37 -18.45 -17.32
N LEU A 922 -13.71 -18.34 -16.15
CA LEU A 922 -12.47 -17.58 -15.99
C LEU A 922 -11.32 -18.20 -16.81
N LEU A 923 -11.20 -19.52 -16.88
CA LEU A 923 -10.20 -20.20 -17.71
C LEU A 923 -10.43 -19.94 -19.21
N GLY A 924 -11.69 -19.88 -19.65
CA GLY A 924 -12.09 -19.46 -20.99
C GLY A 924 -11.69 -18.03 -21.33
N LEU A 925 -12.03 -17.07 -20.46
CA LEU A 925 -11.60 -15.66 -20.56
C LEU A 925 -10.08 -15.53 -20.69
N ASN A 926 -9.36 -16.19 -19.78
CA ASN A 926 -7.91 -16.16 -19.75
C ASN A 926 -7.29 -16.79 -21.01
N HIS A 927 -7.89 -17.87 -21.52
CA HIS A 927 -7.47 -18.50 -22.77
C HIS A 927 -7.64 -17.57 -23.97
N GLU A 928 -8.79 -16.95 -24.17
CA GLU A 928 -8.97 -16.10 -25.34
C GLU A 928 -8.14 -14.80 -25.24
N MET A 929 -7.98 -14.25 -24.03
CA MET A 929 -7.17 -13.06 -23.81
C MET A 929 -5.69 -13.29 -24.12
N ALA A 930 -5.10 -14.41 -23.67
CA ALA A 930 -3.70 -14.69 -24.03
C ALA A 930 -3.52 -14.88 -25.54
N ARG A 931 -4.50 -15.49 -26.21
CA ARG A 931 -4.57 -15.63 -27.67
C ARG A 931 -4.54 -14.28 -28.36
N GLU A 932 -5.39 -13.35 -27.94
CA GLU A 932 -5.50 -12.01 -28.52
C GLU A 932 -4.24 -11.18 -28.23
N LEU A 933 -3.70 -11.24 -27.01
CA LEU A 933 -2.44 -10.59 -26.65
C LEU A 933 -1.30 -11.07 -27.55
N ARG A 934 -1.17 -12.37 -27.79
CA ARG A 934 -0.16 -12.92 -28.69
C ARG A 934 -0.38 -12.53 -30.14
N TRP A 935 -1.63 -12.53 -30.61
CA TRP A 935 -2.00 -12.09 -31.95
C TRP A 935 -1.60 -10.62 -32.19
N ARG A 936 -1.78 -9.76 -31.18
CA ARG A 936 -1.43 -8.33 -31.21
C ARG A 936 0.05 -8.05 -30.92
N GLU A 937 0.90 -9.07 -30.85
CA GLU A 937 2.33 -8.98 -30.50
C GLU A 937 2.60 -8.32 -29.14
N TYR A 938 1.68 -8.45 -28.19
CA TYR A 938 1.90 -8.06 -26.80
C TYR A 938 3.02 -8.91 -26.19
N PRO A 939 3.87 -8.36 -25.29
CA PRO A 939 4.97 -9.10 -24.68
C PRO A 939 4.51 -10.14 -23.63
N THR A 940 3.58 -11.04 -23.95
CA THR A 940 3.08 -12.10 -23.05
C THR A 940 3.73 -13.46 -23.36
N ASP A 941 3.95 -14.28 -22.34
CA ASP A 941 4.36 -15.68 -22.45
C ASP A 941 3.17 -16.66 -22.44
N LEU A 942 1.95 -16.12 -22.46
CA LEU A 942 0.65 -16.81 -22.42
C LEU A 942 0.27 -17.44 -21.08
N ARG A 943 1.15 -17.42 -20.08
CA ARG A 943 0.93 -18.11 -18.80
C ARG A 943 0.35 -17.22 -17.70
N GLY A 944 0.23 -15.93 -17.97
CA GLY A 944 -0.39 -14.98 -17.05
C GLY A 944 -1.88 -15.27 -16.84
N THR A 945 -2.38 -14.92 -15.66
CA THR A 945 -3.81 -14.91 -15.33
C THR A 945 -4.25 -13.45 -15.35
N TYR A 946 -5.01 -13.09 -16.37
CA TYR A 946 -5.46 -11.74 -16.70
C TYR A 946 -6.73 -11.36 -15.94
N PHE A 947 -7.65 -12.31 -15.79
CA PHE A 947 -8.92 -12.15 -15.09
C PHE A 947 -8.93 -13.12 -13.91
N ARG A 948 -9.08 -12.58 -12.70
CA ARG A 948 -9.09 -13.36 -11.45
C ARG A 948 -10.33 -13.10 -10.60
N GLN A 949 -11.21 -12.23 -11.04
CA GLN A 949 -12.40 -11.79 -10.31
C GLN A 949 -13.63 -12.06 -11.15
N PHE A 950 -14.55 -12.85 -10.60
CA PHE A 950 -15.84 -13.10 -11.18
C PHE A 950 -16.91 -12.22 -10.52
N TRP A 951 -17.01 -12.27 -9.20
CA TRP A 951 -18.01 -11.56 -8.42
C TRP A 951 -17.60 -10.13 -8.08
N ASP A 952 -18.57 -9.26 -7.79
CA ASP A 952 -18.29 -7.90 -7.31
C ASP A 952 -18.29 -7.87 -5.76
N PRO A 953 -17.13 -7.68 -5.12
CA PRO A 953 -17.00 -7.59 -3.67
C PRO A 953 -17.41 -6.21 -3.15
N ALA A 954 -17.87 -5.29 -4.00
CA ALA A 954 -18.29 -3.96 -3.57
C ALA A 954 -19.46 -4.04 -2.59
N GLY A 955 -19.27 -3.47 -1.39
CA GLY A 955 -20.27 -3.45 -0.33
C GLY A 955 -19.95 -4.35 0.87
N ARG A 956 -18.84 -5.10 0.83
CA ARG A 956 -18.30 -5.83 2.00
C ARG A 956 -17.67 -4.86 3.01
N ASP A 957 -17.87 -5.12 4.30
CA ASP A 957 -17.21 -4.44 5.42
C ASP A 957 -16.47 -5.49 6.28
N PRO A 958 -15.13 -5.44 6.41
CA PRO A 958 -14.21 -4.47 5.80
C PRO A 958 -14.02 -4.68 4.29
N GLU A 959 -13.69 -3.59 3.58
CA GLU A 959 -13.39 -3.62 2.15
C GLU A 959 -12.11 -4.43 1.88
N LEU A 960 -12.21 -5.48 1.05
CA LEU A 960 -11.08 -6.37 0.72
C LEU A 960 -10.01 -5.63 -0.09
N THR A 961 -8.72 -5.85 0.24
CA THR A 961 -7.61 -5.26 -0.51
C THR A 961 -6.57 -6.29 -0.93
N GLY A 962 -5.90 -6.05 -2.07
CA GLY A 962 -4.83 -6.94 -2.54
C GLY A 962 -5.32 -8.31 -2.98
N GLU A 963 -4.68 -9.38 -2.49
CA GLU A 963 -4.95 -10.76 -2.91
C GLU A 963 -6.29 -11.32 -2.42
N GLU A 964 -6.85 -10.75 -1.36
CA GLU A 964 -8.13 -11.15 -0.75
C GLU A 964 -9.33 -10.80 -1.64
N LYS A 965 -9.17 -9.83 -2.55
CA LYS A 965 -10.22 -9.42 -3.49
C LYS A 965 -10.49 -10.48 -4.57
N TRP A 966 -9.47 -11.24 -4.97
CA TRP A 966 -9.53 -12.11 -6.15
C TRP A 966 -10.18 -13.46 -5.86
N ASP A 967 -11.09 -13.89 -6.72
CA ASP A 967 -11.86 -15.12 -6.58
C ASP A 967 -11.05 -16.38 -6.93
N ILE A 968 -10.02 -16.24 -7.76
CA ILE A 968 -9.08 -17.33 -8.04
C ILE A 968 -7.62 -16.90 -7.82
N GLU A 969 -6.78 -17.86 -7.45
CA GLU A 969 -5.33 -17.70 -7.48
C GLU A 969 -4.81 -17.67 -8.93
N TYR A 970 -3.54 -17.32 -9.14
CA TYR A 970 -2.94 -17.46 -10.46
C TYR A 970 -2.96 -18.93 -10.92
N VAL A 971 -3.52 -19.18 -12.11
CA VAL A 971 -3.72 -20.54 -12.68
C VAL A 971 -2.42 -21.35 -12.77
N HIS A 972 -1.25 -20.71 -12.90
CA HIS A 972 0.04 -21.42 -12.89
C HIS A 972 0.51 -21.91 -11.50
N ARG A 973 -0.28 -21.63 -10.45
CA ARG A 973 -0.06 -22.04 -9.06
C ARG A 973 -1.15 -22.98 -8.55
N TRP A 974 -2.16 -23.27 -9.36
CA TRP A 974 -3.20 -24.22 -9.01
C TRP A 974 -2.60 -25.59 -8.72
N ALA A 975 -3.19 -26.31 -7.79
CA ALA A 975 -2.80 -27.67 -7.50
C ALA A 975 -3.17 -28.56 -8.70
N ASP A 976 -2.24 -29.42 -9.11
CA ASP A 976 -2.43 -30.25 -10.29
C ASP A 976 -3.40 -31.43 -10.00
N ASP A 977 -3.54 -31.83 -8.74
CA ASP A 977 -4.41 -32.92 -8.28
C ASP A 977 -5.84 -32.49 -7.94
N TYR A 978 -6.14 -31.19 -7.98
CA TYR A 978 -7.48 -30.65 -7.69
C TYR A 978 -8.43 -30.89 -8.87
N ASP A 979 -9.69 -31.20 -8.53
CA ASP A 979 -10.79 -31.25 -9.49
C ASP A 979 -11.25 -29.82 -9.82
N LEU A 980 -12.03 -29.67 -10.89
CA LEU A 980 -12.50 -28.35 -11.32
C LEU A 980 -13.51 -27.79 -10.31
N GLY A 981 -13.22 -26.60 -9.77
CA GLY A 981 -14.01 -25.93 -8.73
C GLY A 981 -13.30 -25.88 -7.37
N ASP A 982 -12.42 -26.85 -7.08
CA ASP A 982 -11.74 -26.95 -5.77
C ASP A 982 -10.79 -25.78 -5.52
N ASN A 983 -10.14 -25.25 -6.56
CA ASN A 983 -9.21 -24.12 -6.41
C ASN A 983 -9.95 -22.84 -6.01
N TYR A 984 -11.17 -22.65 -6.51
CA TYR A 984 -12.06 -21.58 -6.10
C TYR A 984 -12.55 -21.81 -4.67
N THR A 985 -13.02 -23.02 -4.33
CA THR A 985 -13.51 -23.34 -2.98
C THR A 985 -12.45 -23.10 -1.92
N GLU A 986 -11.23 -23.63 -2.10
CA GLU A 986 -10.10 -23.41 -1.18
C GLU A 986 -9.77 -21.91 -1.04
N LYS A 987 -9.82 -21.17 -2.14
CA LYS A 987 -9.57 -19.72 -2.12
C LYS A 987 -10.66 -18.97 -1.34
N MET A 988 -11.92 -19.37 -1.46
CA MET A 988 -13.03 -18.75 -0.75
C MET A 988 -13.01 -19.09 0.74
N ASP A 989 -12.70 -20.33 1.12
CA ASP A 989 -12.50 -20.72 2.52
C ASP A 989 -11.36 -19.92 3.18
N ALA A 990 -10.28 -19.66 2.44
CA ALA A 990 -9.19 -18.81 2.91
C ALA A 990 -9.62 -17.34 3.08
N LYS A 991 -10.56 -16.84 2.26
CA LYS A 991 -11.13 -15.48 2.40
C LYS A 991 -12.06 -15.38 3.61
N GLY A 992 -12.82 -16.43 3.93
CA GLY A 992 -13.66 -16.49 5.12
C GLY A 992 -12.84 -16.36 6.40
N LYS A 993 -11.87 -17.27 6.58
CA LYS A 993 -10.98 -17.29 7.77
C LYS A 993 -10.20 -15.99 7.99
N ALA A 994 -9.83 -15.29 6.91
CA ALA A 994 -9.16 -14.00 7.00
C ALA A 994 -10.08 -12.87 7.54
N ALA A 995 -11.39 -12.97 7.28
CA ALA A 995 -12.38 -12.01 7.78
C ALA A 995 -12.64 -12.18 9.29
N ASP A 996 -12.54 -13.40 9.80
CA ASP A 996 -12.73 -13.72 11.23
C ASP A 996 -11.53 -13.33 12.12
N GLY A 997 -10.44 -12.84 11.51
CA GLY A 997 -9.25 -12.38 12.24
C GLY A 997 -8.38 -13.50 12.83
N GLU A 998 -8.56 -14.76 12.39
CA GLU A 998 -7.65 -15.85 12.73
C GLU A 998 -6.33 -15.72 11.93
N GLU A 999 -5.21 -15.57 12.65
CA GLU A 999 -3.87 -15.56 12.03
C GLU A 999 -3.61 -16.94 11.40
N THR A 1000 -3.45 -16.96 10.07
CA THR A 1000 -2.96 -18.13 9.33
C THR A 1000 -1.49 -18.36 9.68
N ASP A 1001 -1.24 -19.23 10.66
CA ASP A 1001 0.09 -19.79 10.89
C ASP A 1001 0.55 -20.50 9.61
N GLY A 1002 1.60 -19.97 8.99
CA GLY A 1002 2.12 -20.40 7.68
C GLY A 1002 2.80 -21.77 7.66
N ASP A 1003 2.13 -22.80 8.17
CA ASP A 1003 2.45 -24.21 7.97
C ASP A 1003 1.25 -24.90 7.31
N GLY A 1004 1.05 -24.60 6.03
CA GLY A 1004 0.00 -25.17 5.19
C GLY A 1004 0.29 -26.62 4.79
N THR A 1005 0.50 -27.49 5.77
CA THR A 1005 0.49 -28.94 5.56
C THR A 1005 0.01 -29.63 6.85
N ASP A 1006 -1.00 -30.49 6.69
CA ASP A 1006 -1.44 -31.55 7.62
C ASP A 1006 -2.63 -31.23 8.57
N ASP A 1007 -3.84 -31.06 8.02
CA ASP A 1007 -5.06 -31.79 8.48
C ASP A 1007 -6.23 -31.60 7.47
N ALA A 1008 -6.12 -32.17 6.27
CA ALA A 1008 -7.31 -32.45 5.47
C ALA A 1008 -7.95 -33.70 6.07
N GLY A 1009 -8.94 -33.50 6.94
CA GLY A 1009 -9.77 -34.57 7.48
C GLY A 1009 -10.51 -35.26 6.34
N ASP A 1010 -10.43 -36.59 6.31
CA ASP A 1010 -11.21 -37.49 5.43
C ASP A 1010 -12.71 -37.45 5.80
N ASP A 1011 -13.40 -36.33 5.58
CA ASP A 1011 -14.87 -36.26 5.58
C ASP A 1011 -15.36 -35.88 4.16
N GLU A 1012 -16.46 -36.49 3.76
CA GLU A 1012 -16.88 -36.83 2.39
C GLU A 1012 -17.29 -35.64 1.49
N GLU A 1013 -17.03 -35.79 0.18
CA GLU A 1013 -17.57 -35.06 -1.00
C GLU A 1013 -17.36 -33.53 -1.09
N GLY A 1014 -16.38 -33.12 -1.92
CA GLY A 1014 -16.16 -31.73 -2.32
C GLY A 1014 -17.31 -31.20 -3.19
N SER A 1015 -17.99 -30.16 -2.69
CA SER A 1015 -18.80 -29.18 -3.44
C SER A 1015 -19.71 -28.41 -2.45
N SER A 1016 -19.18 -27.61 -1.52
CA SER A 1016 -20.06 -26.67 -0.80
C SER A 1016 -20.14 -25.36 -1.57
N GLY A 1017 -21.16 -25.24 -2.43
CA GLY A 1017 -21.55 -23.96 -3.01
C GLY A 1017 -21.87 -22.95 -1.89
N ARG A 1018 -21.58 -21.67 -2.13
CA ARG A 1018 -21.93 -20.60 -1.19
C ARG A 1018 -23.35 -20.13 -1.41
N LEU A 1019 -24.07 -19.82 -0.33
CA LEU A 1019 -25.45 -19.34 -0.43
C LEU A 1019 -25.54 -17.98 -1.13
N VAL A 1020 -26.55 -17.85 -1.98
CA VAL A 1020 -26.91 -16.63 -2.68
C VAL A 1020 -28.37 -16.31 -2.43
N LEU A 1021 -28.64 -15.25 -1.67
CA LEU A 1021 -29.97 -14.70 -1.50
C LEU A 1021 -30.38 -13.95 -2.76
N LEU A 1022 -31.41 -14.41 -3.45
CA LEU A 1022 -31.99 -13.78 -4.62
C LEU A 1022 -33.30 -13.09 -4.24
N VAL A 1023 -33.39 -11.79 -4.52
CA VAL A 1023 -34.59 -10.98 -4.28
C VAL A 1023 -35.09 -10.43 -5.61
N ARG A 1024 -36.34 -10.75 -5.97
CA ARG A 1024 -37.01 -10.20 -7.14
C ARG A 1024 -38.15 -9.26 -6.72
N GLY A 1025 -37.99 -7.97 -7.01
CA GLY A 1025 -39.02 -6.96 -6.74
C GLY A 1025 -38.50 -5.53 -6.74
N ALA A 1026 -39.41 -4.57 -6.60
CA ALA A 1026 -39.10 -3.14 -6.70
C ALA A 1026 -38.31 -2.54 -5.51
N LEU A 1027 -38.02 -3.34 -4.48
CA LEU A 1027 -37.37 -2.89 -3.24
C LEU A 1027 -36.01 -2.24 -3.53
N PHE A 1028 -35.10 -2.94 -4.20
CA PHE A 1028 -33.73 -2.46 -4.44
C PHE A 1028 -33.65 -1.40 -5.54
N ASP A 1029 -34.66 -1.31 -6.42
CA ASP A 1029 -34.78 -0.23 -7.40
C ASP A 1029 -35.11 1.11 -6.73
N ARG A 1030 -35.98 1.10 -5.72
CA ARG A 1030 -36.41 2.30 -4.98
C ARG A 1030 -35.52 2.62 -3.79
N TYR A 1031 -35.01 1.60 -3.11
CA TYR A 1031 -34.17 1.69 -1.94
C TYR A 1031 -32.82 0.98 -2.16
N PRO A 1032 -31.94 1.51 -3.03
CA PRO A 1032 -30.68 0.85 -3.39
C PRO A 1032 -29.65 0.77 -2.24
N ASN A 1033 -29.86 1.50 -1.15
CA ASN A 1033 -29.00 1.49 0.05
C ASN A 1033 -29.55 0.59 1.17
N THR A 1034 -30.52 -0.28 0.86
CA THR A 1034 -31.04 -1.28 1.80
C THR A 1034 -29.89 -2.13 2.36
N HIS A 1035 -29.86 -2.31 3.67
CA HIS A 1035 -28.88 -3.18 4.32
C HIS A 1035 -29.38 -4.62 4.26
N VAL A 1036 -28.50 -5.53 3.85
CA VAL A 1036 -28.78 -6.97 3.79
C VAL A 1036 -27.63 -7.70 4.47
N TYR A 1037 -27.95 -8.56 5.42
CA TYR A 1037 -26.98 -9.37 6.16
C TYR A 1037 -27.64 -10.66 6.69
N ALA A 1038 -26.85 -11.65 7.07
CA ALA A 1038 -27.34 -12.87 7.71
C ALA A 1038 -27.07 -12.81 9.21
N ALA A 1039 -28.00 -13.28 10.04
CA ALA A 1039 -27.87 -13.34 11.49
C ALA A 1039 -28.22 -14.74 11.99
N LYS A 1040 -27.41 -15.29 12.90
CA LYS A 1040 -27.64 -16.63 13.46
C LYS A 1040 -28.93 -16.66 14.30
N GLY A 1041 -29.68 -17.75 14.26
CA GLY A 1041 -30.88 -17.94 15.06
C GLY A 1041 -30.58 -18.20 16.54
N ASP A 1042 -31.53 -17.84 17.42
CA ASP A 1042 -31.58 -18.25 18.83
C ASP A 1042 -33.01 -18.61 19.24
N SER A 1043 -33.12 -19.37 20.33
CA SER A 1043 -34.38 -19.70 20.96
C SER A 1043 -34.82 -18.59 21.92
N ALA A 1044 -35.97 -17.97 21.65
CA ALA A 1044 -36.59 -17.09 22.64
C ALA A 1044 -37.26 -17.94 23.74
N GLU A 1045 -36.91 -17.71 25.02
CA GLU A 1045 -37.61 -18.28 26.18
C GLU A 1045 -39.04 -17.70 26.25
N ASP A 1046 -40.01 -18.33 25.59
CA ASP A 1046 -41.43 -18.09 25.84
C ASP A 1046 -42.11 -19.37 26.35
N GLU A 1047 -42.88 -19.26 27.46
CA GLU A 1047 -43.31 -20.39 28.31
C GLU A 1047 -44.22 -21.43 27.61
N ASP A 1048 -44.64 -21.21 26.36
CA ASP A 1048 -45.57 -22.10 25.64
C ASP A 1048 -45.20 -22.42 24.17
N HIS A 1049 -44.21 -21.74 23.54
CA HIS A 1049 -43.77 -21.99 22.15
C HIS A 1049 -42.29 -21.62 21.92
N LEU A 1050 -41.47 -22.55 21.41
CA LEU A 1050 -40.14 -22.23 20.87
C LEU A 1050 -40.34 -21.37 19.61
N THR A 1051 -40.16 -20.06 19.75
CA THR A 1051 -40.19 -19.14 18.62
C THR A 1051 -38.75 -18.78 18.30
N ARG A 1052 -38.25 -19.17 17.12
CA ARG A 1052 -36.90 -18.83 16.68
C ARG A 1052 -36.83 -17.32 16.42
N THR A 1053 -35.77 -16.69 16.89
CA THR A 1053 -35.54 -15.25 16.70
C THR A 1053 -34.10 -15.00 16.26
N PRO A 1054 -33.85 -14.05 15.35
CA PRO A 1054 -32.48 -13.72 14.93
C PRO A 1054 -31.69 -13.06 16.08
N LEU A 1055 -30.45 -13.51 16.29
CA LEU A 1055 -29.46 -12.87 17.16
C LEU A 1055 -28.89 -11.63 16.48
N LEU A 1056 -29.51 -10.49 16.76
CA LEU A 1056 -29.02 -9.20 16.27
C LEU A 1056 -28.06 -8.59 17.30
N PRO A 1057 -26.90 -8.03 16.87
CA PRO A 1057 -25.97 -7.39 17.77
C PRO A 1057 -26.67 -6.23 18.50
N ASP A 1058 -26.54 -6.19 19.83
CA ASP A 1058 -27.01 -5.06 20.62
C ASP A 1058 -25.88 -4.03 20.72
N PRO A 1059 -26.03 -2.80 20.18
CA PRO A 1059 -25.01 -1.77 20.24
C PRO A 1059 -24.69 -1.29 21.68
N PHE A 1060 -25.45 -1.72 22.69
CA PHE A 1060 -25.25 -1.38 24.09
C PHE A 1060 -24.85 -2.56 24.98
N ASP A 1061 -24.78 -3.78 24.43
CA ASP A 1061 -24.37 -4.97 25.16
C ASP A 1061 -23.05 -5.50 24.59
N ASP A 1062 -21.94 -5.08 25.20
CA ASP A 1062 -20.58 -5.56 24.86
C ASP A 1062 -20.44 -7.10 25.05
N ASP A 1063 -21.40 -7.76 25.72
CA ASP A 1063 -21.40 -9.20 25.98
C ASP A 1063 -22.20 -10.02 24.93
N VAL A 1064 -22.90 -9.37 23.97
CA VAL A 1064 -23.61 -10.05 22.86
C VAL A 1064 -22.79 -9.91 21.58
N GLU A 1065 -21.85 -10.84 21.36
CA GLU A 1065 -21.29 -11.09 20.03
C GLU A 1065 -22.39 -11.68 19.15
N GLY A 1066 -23.27 -10.84 18.62
CA GLY A 1066 -24.19 -11.27 17.57
C GLY A 1066 -23.36 -11.67 16.35
N THR A 1067 -23.31 -12.97 16.04
CA THR A 1067 -22.66 -13.47 14.82
C THR A 1067 -23.50 -13.03 13.62
N VAL A 1068 -23.06 -11.98 12.95
CA VAL A 1068 -23.68 -11.43 11.74
C VAL A 1068 -22.70 -11.58 10.59
N GLU A 1069 -23.16 -12.17 9.50
CA GLU A 1069 -22.41 -12.31 8.26
C GLU A 1069 -22.88 -11.31 7.21
N HIS A 1070 -21.93 -10.59 6.63
CA HIS A 1070 -22.20 -9.64 5.56
C HIS A 1070 -21.99 -10.28 4.19
N PRO A 1071 -22.71 -9.82 3.14
CA PRO A 1071 -22.53 -10.36 1.80
C PRO A 1071 -21.07 -10.23 1.33
N ILE A 1072 -20.50 -11.34 0.85
CA ILE A 1072 -19.16 -11.40 0.25
C ILE A 1072 -19.14 -10.86 -1.18
N PHE A 1073 -20.29 -10.89 -1.86
CA PHE A 1073 -20.50 -10.25 -3.15
C PHE A 1073 -21.97 -9.88 -3.37
N ARG A 1074 -22.22 -8.98 -4.32
CA ARG A 1074 -23.58 -8.62 -4.75
C ARG A 1074 -23.67 -8.31 -6.25
N GLY A 1075 -24.86 -8.38 -6.81
CA GLY A 1075 -25.10 -7.98 -8.20
C GLY A 1075 -26.58 -7.81 -8.54
N THR A 1076 -26.83 -7.37 -9.78
CA THR A 1076 -28.19 -7.10 -10.29
C THR A 1076 -28.40 -7.69 -11.67
N LEU A 1077 -29.64 -8.15 -11.93
CA LEU A 1077 -30.14 -8.65 -13.21
C LEU A 1077 -31.44 -7.91 -13.57
N ASP A 1078 -31.62 -7.56 -14.85
CA ASP A 1078 -32.81 -6.83 -15.28
C ASP A 1078 -34.06 -7.74 -15.27
N PRO A 1079 -35.26 -7.19 -15.03
CA PRO A 1079 -35.50 -5.78 -14.71
C PRO A 1079 -35.32 -5.43 -13.23
N ASP A 1080 -35.52 -6.39 -12.31
CA ASP A 1080 -35.76 -6.13 -10.89
C ASP A 1080 -35.23 -7.25 -9.96
N VAL A 1081 -34.13 -7.90 -10.34
CA VAL A 1081 -33.52 -8.98 -9.54
C VAL A 1081 -32.20 -8.51 -8.95
N THR A 1082 -32.05 -8.64 -7.65
CA THR A 1082 -30.80 -8.37 -6.91
C THR A 1082 -30.39 -9.61 -6.15
N PHE A 1083 -29.10 -9.94 -6.15
CA PHE A 1083 -28.58 -11.11 -5.45
C PHE A 1083 -27.41 -10.75 -4.52
N PHE A 1084 -27.29 -11.49 -3.42
CA PHE A 1084 -26.29 -11.31 -2.37
C PHE A 1084 -25.69 -12.67 -2.00
N GLY A 1085 -24.38 -12.83 -2.17
CA GLY A 1085 -23.66 -14.05 -1.79
C GLY A 1085 -23.14 -13.96 -0.36
N PHE A 1086 -23.23 -15.04 0.41
CA PHE A 1086 -22.79 -15.15 1.79
C PHE A 1086 -21.75 -16.27 1.94
N ASP A 1087 -20.86 -16.16 2.91
CA ASP A 1087 -19.87 -17.20 3.22
C ASP A 1087 -20.46 -18.27 4.15
N ILE A 1088 -21.63 -18.78 3.76
CA ILE A 1088 -22.42 -19.78 4.49
C ILE A 1088 -22.70 -20.89 3.47
N ASP A 1089 -22.64 -22.15 3.89
CA ASP A 1089 -23.06 -23.30 3.09
C ASP A 1089 -24.49 -23.75 3.45
N GLU A 1090 -25.05 -24.72 2.72
CA GLU A 1090 -26.42 -25.19 2.92
C GLU A 1090 -26.65 -25.79 4.32
N ASP A 1091 -25.72 -26.63 4.77
CA ASP A 1091 -25.80 -27.33 6.06
C ASP A 1091 -25.77 -26.33 7.23
N GLU A 1092 -24.94 -25.29 7.14
CA GLU A 1092 -24.87 -24.25 8.16
C GLU A 1092 -26.13 -23.36 8.15
N ALA A 1093 -26.74 -23.13 6.97
CA ALA A 1093 -27.92 -22.26 6.82
C ALA A 1093 -29.15 -22.79 7.56
N LEU A 1094 -29.37 -24.10 7.45
CA LEU A 1094 -30.54 -24.79 7.95
C LEU A 1094 -30.44 -24.99 9.46
N SER A 1095 -31.58 -25.04 10.13
CA SER A 1095 -31.57 -25.45 11.54
C SER A 1095 -31.42 -26.97 11.66
N ASP A 1096 -30.52 -27.45 12.52
CA ASP A 1096 -30.46 -28.87 12.86
C ASP A 1096 -31.54 -29.22 13.91
N PRO A 1097 -32.55 -30.05 13.60
CA PRO A 1097 -33.54 -30.48 14.58
C PRO A 1097 -32.98 -31.44 15.64
N GLU A 1098 -31.79 -32.03 15.43
CA GLU A 1098 -31.10 -32.91 16.38
C GLU A 1098 -30.18 -32.16 17.36
N ASP A 1099 -29.75 -30.93 17.03
CA ASP A 1099 -28.97 -30.04 17.91
C ASP A 1099 -29.86 -28.92 18.49
N GLU A 1100 -30.07 -28.94 19.81
CA GLU A 1100 -30.91 -27.93 20.48
C GLU A 1100 -30.28 -26.53 20.47
N ASP A 1101 -28.98 -26.40 20.19
CA ASP A 1101 -28.25 -25.13 20.14
C ASP A 1101 -28.04 -24.63 18.70
N ASP A 1102 -28.44 -25.40 17.67
CA ASP A 1102 -28.40 -24.97 16.27
C ASP A 1102 -29.77 -24.50 15.78
N HIS A 1103 -29.81 -23.26 15.34
CA HIS A 1103 -31.04 -22.58 14.95
C HIS A 1103 -30.95 -21.98 13.55
N GLY A 1104 -29.93 -22.35 12.77
CA GLY A 1104 -29.72 -21.90 11.39
C GLY A 1104 -29.53 -20.39 11.27
N TRP A 1105 -29.73 -19.87 10.06
CA TRP A 1105 -29.54 -18.45 9.73
C TRP A 1105 -30.82 -17.76 9.28
N PHE A 1106 -30.90 -16.46 9.61
CA PHE A 1106 -31.91 -15.53 9.13
C PHE A 1106 -31.27 -14.52 8.19
N PHE A 1107 -31.87 -14.32 7.02
CA PHE A 1107 -31.53 -13.21 6.14
C PHE A 1107 -32.34 -11.97 6.54
N VAL A 1108 -31.63 -10.90 6.90
CA VAL A 1108 -32.20 -9.67 7.40
C VAL A 1108 -32.14 -8.60 6.32
N ILE A 1109 -33.29 -8.00 6.04
CA ILE A 1109 -33.44 -6.84 5.16
C ILE A 1109 -33.80 -5.66 6.05
N GLU A 1110 -32.92 -4.67 6.12
CA GLU A 1110 -33.01 -3.54 7.04
C GLU A 1110 -32.97 -2.20 6.29
N GLU A 1111 -33.86 -1.29 6.69
CA GLU A 1111 -33.85 0.09 6.22
C GLU A 1111 -32.65 0.85 6.82
N PRO A 1112 -31.80 1.51 6.02
CA PRO A 1112 -30.67 2.25 6.54
C PRO A 1112 -31.13 3.41 7.44
N PRO A 1113 -30.50 3.63 8.61
CA PRO A 1113 -30.88 4.71 9.51
C PRO A 1113 -30.54 6.08 8.91
N SER A 1114 -31.54 6.76 8.31
CA SER A 1114 -31.38 8.04 7.62
C SER A 1114 -31.83 9.27 8.45
N GLY A 1115 -32.17 9.05 9.72
CA GLY A 1115 -32.77 10.03 10.64
C GLY A 1115 -34.29 9.81 10.79
N PRO A 1116 -34.98 10.48 11.73
CA PRO A 1116 -36.40 10.21 11.98
C PRO A 1116 -37.29 10.73 10.83
N SER A 1117 -38.14 9.86 10.31
CA SER A 1117 -39.18 10.15 9.32
C SER A 1117 -40.56 10.15 9.99
N PHE A 1118 -41.53 10.85 9.41
CA PHE A 1118 -42.87 10.98 9.99
C PHE A 1118 -43.93 10.69 8.93
N GLY A 1119 -45.05 10.11 9.33
CA GLY A 1119 -46.15 9.78 8.44
C GLY A 1119 -47.17 8.85 9.10
N LEU A 1120 -47.95 8.18 8.26
CA LEU A 1120 -48.94 7.15 8.63
C LEU A 1120 -48.71 5.90 7.79
N GLU A 1121 -49.16 4.76 8.27
CA GLU A 1121 -49.01 3.48 7.57
C GLU A 1121 -49.93 3.37 6.33
N VAL A 1122 -49.52 2.51 5.40
CA VAL A 1122 -50.32 2.16 4.22
C VAL A 1122 -51.41 1.15 4.61
N ASP A 1123 -52.65 1.40 4.17
CA ASP A 1123 -53.83 0.59 4.54
C ASP A 1123 -53.74 -0.88 4.08
N GLU A 1124 -53.13 -1.13 2.91
CA GLU A 1124 -53.05 -2.46 2.31
C GLU A 1124 -52.23 -3.47 3.13
N ASP A 1125 -51.39 -2.99 4.06
CA ASP A 1125 -50.43 -3.79 4.82
C ASP A 1125 -50.88 -4.09 6.25
N ARG A 1126 -52.08 -3.67 6.67
CA ARG A 1126 -52.58 -3.97 8.01
C ARG A 1126 -53.06 -5.42 8.08
N ASP A 1127 -52.28 -6.26 8.75
CA ASP A 1127 -52.70 -7.62 9.13
C ASP A 1127 -54.06 -7.59 9.84
N GLU A 1128 -55.06 -8.29 9.29
CA GLU A 1128 -56.41 -8.35 9.86
C GLU A 1128 -56.42 -8.87 11.31
N ASP A 1129 -55.41 -9.65 11.68
CA ASP A 1129 -55.24 -10.26 13.00
C ASP A 1129 -54.32 -9.47 13.96
N ALA A 1130 -53.64 -8.41 13.49
CA ALA A 1130 -52.73 -7.62 14.32
C ALA A 1130 -53.46 -6.70 15.30
N GLU A 1131 -52.95 -6.59 16.54
CA GLU A 1131 -53.46 -5.65 17.53
C GLU A 1131 -53.24 -4.20 17.06
N TRP A 1132 -54.23 -3.34 17.25
CA TRP A 1132 -54.12 -1.92 16.91
C TRP A 1132 -53.14 -1.19 17.85
N THR A 1133 -52.22 -0.42 17.28
CA THR A 1133 -51.21 0.38 17.99
C THR A 1133 -51.02 1.72 17.29
N TRP A 1134 -50.33 2.68 17.92
CA TRP A 1134 -50.00 3.94 17.24
C TRP A 1134 -49.09 3.73 16.02
N GLN A 1135 -48.32 2.62 16.00
CA GLN A 1135 -47.41 2.26 14.91
C GLN A 1135 -48.11 1.67 13.69
N ASN A 1136 -49.39 1.29 13.78
CA ASN A 1136 -50.17 0.83 12.61
C ASN A 1136 -51.34 1.77 12.28
N LEU A 1137 -51.22 3.05 12.67
CA LEU A 1137 -52.20 4.09 12.36
C LEU A 1137 -52.14 4.44 10.87
N THR A 1138 -53.26 4.29 10.17
CA THR A 1138 -53.37 4.55 8.73
C THR A 1138 -54.12 5.85 8.42
N TRP A 1139 -54.08 6.29 7.17
CA TRP A 1139 -54.88 7.42 6.68
C TRP A 1139 -56.41 7.21 6.82
N ASN A 1140 -56.87 5.96 6.85
CA ASN A 1140 -58.28 5.61 7.07
C ASN A 1140 -58.71 5.73 8.53
N ASP A 1141 -57.78 5.86 9.48
CA ASP A 1141 -58.09 5.99 10.91
C ASP A 1141 -58.23 7.45 11.36
N VAL A 1142 -57.89 8.42 10.49
CA VAL A 1142 -57.86 9.86 10.80
C VAL A 1142 -58.81 10.66 9.90
N THR A 1143 -59.25 11.82 10.39
CA THR A 1143 -60.04 12.77 9.57
C THR A 1143 -59.10 13.59 8.68
N ALA A 1144 -59.12 13.34 7.37
CA ALA A 1144 -58.33 14.09 6.38
C ALA A 1144 -59.16 14.39 5.11
N GLU A 1145 -59.30 15.67 4.76
CA GLU A 1145 -59.77 16.08 3.41
C GLU A 1145 -58.60 16.32 2.46
N SER A 1146 -57.44 16.69 3.00
CA SER A 1146 -56.27 17.18 2.29
C SER A 1146 -55.07 17.31 3.23
N TYR A 1147 -55.33 17.76 4.46
CA TYR A 1147 -54.42 17.67 5.58
C TYR A 1147 -55.11 16.91 6.72
N VAL A 1148 -54.33 16.25 7.57
CA VAL A 1148 -54.86 15.63 8.80
C VAL A 1148 -55.39 16.72 9.73
N SER A 1149 -56.63 16.58 10.17
CA SER A 1149 -57.24 17.44 11.18
C SER A 1149 -57.17 16.80 12.57
N VAL A 1150 -56.90 17.63 13.59
CA VAL A 1150 -56.90 17.24 15.00
C VAL A 1150 -58.09 17.82 15.79
N VAL A 1151 -59.14 18.31 15.12
CA VAL A 1151 -60.39 18.77 15.78
C VAL A 1151 -61.08 17.62 16.50
N ASP A 1152 -61.06 16.43 15.90
CA ASP A 1152 -61.57 15.23 16.54
C ASP A 1152 -60.52 14.71 17.53
N GLU A 1153 -60.79 14.85 18.84
CA GLU A 1153 -59.90 14.46 19.94
C GLU A 1153 -59.61 12.94 20.00
N THR A 1154 -60.21 12.16 19.09
CA THR A 1154 -59.98 10.74 18.89
C THR A 1154 -59.89 10.42 17.40
N PRO A 1155 -58.94 9.58 16.96
CA PRO A 1155 -58.98 9.00 15.63
C PRO A 1155 -60.28 8.19 15.51
N SER A 1156 -61.22 8.65 14.69
CA SER A 1156 -62.39 7.86 14.32
C SER A 1156 -62.87 8.30 12.95
N SER A 1157 -62.59 7.51 11.94
CA SER A 1157 -63.22 7.70 10.64
C SER A 1157 -64.66 7.17 10.67
N ASP A 1158 -65.50 7.71 9.78
CA ASP A 1158 -66.92 7.37 9.66
C ASP A 1158 -67.17 5.90 9.23
N ASP A 1159 -66.12 5.10 8.94
CA ASP A 1159 -66.22 3.76 8.32
C ASP A 1159 -65.44 2.59 8.99
N SER A 1160 -64.60 2.76 10.03
CA SER A 1160 -63.88 1.62 10.66
C SER A 1160 -64.34 1.29 12.10
N ASN A 1161 -64.58 -0.01 12.36
CA ASN A 1161 -64.83 -0.58 13.70
C ASN A 1161 -63.51 -1.00 14.39
N ASP A 1162 -62.36 -0.54 13.87
CA ASP A 1162 -61.06 -1.18 14.12
C ASP A 1162 -60.12 -0.34 15.02
N VAL A 1163 -60.52 0.87 15.40
CA VAL A 1163 -59.86 1.66 16.46
C VAL A 1163 -60.49 1.27 17.81
N PRO A 1164 -59.70 0.81 18.81
CA PRO A 1164 -60.21 0.43 20.12
C PRO A 1164 -60.90 1.58 20.87
N GLU A 1165 -61.94 1.29 21.66
CA GLU A 1165 -62.59 2.29 22.54
C GLU A 1165 -61.64 2.87 23.61
N GLU A 1166 -60.59 2.12 23.99
CA GLU A 1166 -59.52 2.55 24.91
C GLU A 1166 -58.18 2.56 24.16
N LEU A 1167 -57.58 3.74 23.99
CA LEU A 1167 -56.29 3.92 23.32
C LEU A 1167 -55.12 3.52 24.24
N PRO A 1168 -53.96 3.09 23.67
CA PRO A 1168 -52.75 2.76 24.43
C PRO A 1168 -52.28 3.93 25.32
N GLU A 1169 -51.96 3.66 26.60
CA GLU A 1169 -51.68 4.69 27.62
C GLU A 1169 -50.40 5.52 27.39
N SER A 1170 -49.54 5.17 26.43
CA SER A 1170 -48.23 5.81 26.25
C SER A 1170 -48.33 7.25 25.69
N HIS A 1171 -49.25 7.50 24.76
CA HIS A 1171 -49.43 8.79 24.10
C HIS A 1171 -50.91 9.06 23.76
N ASP A 1172 -51.37 10.29 24.05
CA ASP A 1172 -52.71 10.78 23.69
C ASP A 1172 -52.70 11.60 22.38
N TRP A 1173 -53.62 11.30 21.45
CA TRP A 1173 -53.90 12.07 20.24
C TRP A 1173 -54.33 13.51 20.56
N ALA A 1174 -54.00 14.48 19.70
CA ALA A 1174 -54.38 15.89 19.81
C ALA A 1174 -54.04 16.58 21.17
N LYS A 1175 -53.15 16.02 21.98
CA LYS A 1175 -52.76 16.60 23.29
C LYS A 1175 -51.78 17.76 23.16
N ASN A 1176 -50.67 17.55 22.45
CA ASN A 1176 -49.65 18.56 22.15
C ASN A 1176 -48.72 18.07 21.03
N GLY A 1177 -47.85 18.94 20.49
CA GLY A 1177 -46.96 18.60 19.38
C GLY A 1177 -45.94 17.49 19.67
N ALA A 1178 -45.57 17.25 20.94
CA ALA A 1178 -44.66 16.15 21.28
C ALA A 1178 -45.36 14.78 21.16
N HIS A 1179 -46.60 14.69 21.63
CA HIS A 1179 -47.41 13.48 21.48
C HIS A 1179 -47.67 13.16 20.01
N MET A 1180 -48.02 14.16 19.21
CA MET A 1180 -48.23 13.99 17.77
C MET A 1180 -46.93 13.55 17.07
N GLY A 1181 -45.79 14.13 17.45
CA GLY A 1181 -44.47 13.69 17.00
C GLY A 1181 -44.20 12.22 17.33
N SER A 1182 -44.47 11.78 18.57
CA SER A 1182 -44.31 10.38 18.97
C SER A 1182 -45.25 9.41 18.25
N ILE A 1183 -46.49 9.82 17.98
CA ILE A 1183 -47.50 9.00 17.30
C ILE A 1183 -47.16 8.82 15.83
N THR A 1184 -46.72 9.88 15.17
CA THR A 1184 -46.49 9.90 13.71
C THR A 1184 -45.05 9.58 13.32
N TRP A 1185 -44.18 9.25 14.29
CA TRP A 1185 -42.79 8.89 14.03
C TRP A 1185 -42.70 7.47 13.48
N ILE A 1186 -42.22 7.35 12.24
CA ILE A 1186 -41.97 6.08 11.56
C ILE A 1186 -40.64 5.53 12.06
N ARG A 1187 -40.65 4.27 12.50
CA ARG A 1187 -39.45 3.56 12.97
C ARG A 1187 -38.80 2.88 11.77
N PRO A 1188 -37.46 2.84 11.69
CA PRO A 1188 -36.77 2.06 10.67
C PRO A 1188 -37.28 0.62 10.68
N PHE A 1189 -37.70 0.15 9.52
CA PHE A 1189 -38.25 -1.19 9.38
C PHE A 1189 -37.13 -2.20 9.10
N ARG A 1190 -37.36 -3.43 9.57
CA ARG A 1190 -36.52 -4.57 9.23
C ARG A 1190 -37.33 -5.85 9.28
N ALA A 1191 -37.07 -6.72 8.33
CA ALA A 1191 -37.62 -8.07 8.28
C ALA A 1191 -36.48 -9.09 8.34
N ALA A 1192 -36.73 -10.20 9.01
CA ALA A 1192 -35.82 -11.33 9.06
C ALA A 1192 -36.55 -12.58 8.54
N ILE A 1193 -35.96 -13.26 7.56
CA ILE A 1193 -36.53 -14.41 6.89
C ILE A 1193 -35.59 -15.60 7.13
N HIS A 1194 -36.11 -16.66 7.75
CA HIS A 1194 -35.33 -17.86 8.06
C HIS A 1194 -35.02 -18.67 6.79
N ALA A 1195 -33.81 -19.23 6.70
CA ALA A 1195 -33.35 -20.06 5.57
C ALA A 1195 -34.27 -21.27 5.26
N ASP A 1196 -34.73 -22.02 6.28
CA ASP A 1196 -35.74 -23.10 6.17
C ASP A 1196 -37.00 -22.75 5.35
N ASN A 1197 -37.39 -21.47 5.23
CA ASN A 1197 -38.56 -21.09 4.42
C ASN A 1197 -38.24 -21.00 2.91
N MET A 1198 -36.97 -21.13 2.54
CA MET A 1198 -36.45 -20.89 1.18
C MET A 1198 -35.62 -22.05 0.63
N ILE A 1199 -35.12 -22.93 1.49
CA ILE A 1199 -34.34 -24.12 1.14
C ILE A 1199 -35.24 -25.36 1.32
N PRO A 1200 -35.22 -26.34 0.40
CA PRO A 1200 -35.99 -27.58 0.56
C PRO A 1200 -35.57 -28.37 1.82
N GLU A 1201 -36.52 -28.97 2.55
CA GLU A 1201 -36.17 -29.94 3.60
C GLU A 1201 -35.81 -31.30 2.96
N ASP A 1202 -34.63 -31.81 3.32
CA ASP A 1202 -34.11 -33.12 2.92
C ASP A 1202 -35.17 -34.24 3.02
N GLY A 1203 -35.73 -34.65 1.88
CA GLY A 1203 -36.59 -35.84 1.77
C GLY A 1203 -38.12 -35.64 1.73
N GLU A 1204 -38.66 -34.42 1.63
CA GLU A 1204 -40.05 -34.22 1.20
C GLU A 1204 -40.11 -33.89 -0.31
N PRO A 1205 -40.49 -34.85 -1.19
CA PRO A 1205 -40.92 -34.48 -2.53
C PRO A 1205 -42.26 -33.75 -2.41
N THR A 1206 -42.29 -32.46 -2.77
CA THR A 1206 -43.49 -31.62 -2.84
C THR A 1206 -44.48 -32.08 -3.93
#